data_AF-A0A0D9XXF4-F1
#
_entry.id   AF-A0A0D9XXF4-F1
#
_cell.length_a   1.000
_cell.length_b   1.000
_cell.length_c   1.000
_cell.angle_alpha   90.00
_cell.angle_beta   90.00
_cell.angle_gamma   90.00
#
_symmetry.space_group_name_H-M   'P 1'
#
loop_
_entity.id
_entity.type
_entity.pdbx_description
1 polymer ?
#
loop_
_entity_poly.entity_id
_entity_poly.type
_entity_poly.pdbx_seq_one_letter_code
_entity_poly.pdbx_strand_id
1 'polypeptide(L)'
;MAAGWANPVGFFLLLLLLAAAAARADKPVRGGLAAVADESSAVFPLYGDVYPHGLYYVAMSIGNPPRPYFLDVDTGSDLTWLQCDAPCVSCSKVPHPLYRPTKNKLVPCVDQMCAALHGGLTGRHKCDSPQQQCDYEIRYADQGSSLGVLVTDSFVLRLANSSIVRPSISFGCGYDQEVGSSTEVAPTDGVLGLGSGSISLLSQLKQHGITKNVVGHCLSTRGGGFLFFGDDLVPYSRATWAPMTRSAFRNYYSPGSASLYFGGRSLGVRPMEVVFDSGSSFTYFAAQPYQALVAAIKGDLSKNMKEVPDHSLPLCWKGKKPFKSVLDVKKEFKSVILNFSNGKKALMEIPPENYLIVTKYGNACLGILNGSEVGLKDLNIVGGLDKSAHDKWAGGRDAGAAFSAAFTHATSPATTRSIEMDSAVEEATEPERWRDLDTLLTRAGNLVHADFDPSPGLREMMGNLVEVLVVGAGGLGCELLKDLALSGFRKLHVIDMDTIDVSNLNRQFLFRIEDKEIEFYSQFSIIVLCLDSIEARSYINSVACGFLEYDSDDKPIPVTIKFMVDGGTEGFKGHARVIIPGKTPCFECNIWLFPPQVKFPLCTLAETPRTAAHCIEYAHLIKWNEVHPGKPFDADDAEHMQWIYSEALKRAELFGISGVTYSFTQGVIKNIIPAIASTNAIISAACALEALKLMSGCSKTVSNYLTYNGLDGTHINASEFVRDKDCLVCGPGTLLELDTLTTLLEIYNSSANLQQFIKMLEEHPRLLMSRASVTHEGSNLYMQSPEILEPMTRPNLGVPMFELLKGGACATVHVAGMAEKNGKKVSSLRKLRVAVKGVKEASKMDTTESS
;
A
#
# COMPACT_ATOMS: atom_id res chain seq x y z
N MET A 1 -76.84 4.44 34.31
CA MET A 1 -77.81 5.55 34.39
C MET A 1 -77.06 6.75 34.93
N ALA A 2 -76.58 7.61 34.03
CA ALA A 2 -77.13 8.95 33.78
C ALA A 2 -76.45 10.00 34.68
N ALA A 3 -76.21 11.24 34.31
CA ALA A 3 -76.01 11.97 33.05
C ALA A 3 -75.73 13.43 33.45
N GLY A 4 -75.13 14.21 32.56
CA GLY A 4 -75.22 15.69 32.53
C GLY A 4 -74.10 16.42 33.28
N TRP A 5 -73.05 16.92 32.63
CA TRP A 5 -72.95 18.12 31.75
C TRP A 5 -73.32 19.44 32.43
N ALA A 6 -72.31 20.26 32.71
CA ALA A 6 -72.19 21.66 32.25
C ALA A 6 -70.86 22.28 32.71
N ASN A 7 -70.08 22.77 31.74
CA ASN A 7 -69.03 23.81 31.87
C ASN A 7 -69.71 25.21 31.85
N PRO A 8 -69.07 26.37 32.17
CA PRO A 8 -67.68 26.70 31.79
C PRO A 8 -66.89 27.73 32.65
N VAL A 9 -65.64 27.95 32.21
CA VAL A 9 -64.73 29.12 32.36
C VAL A 9 -63.90 29.29 33.66
N GLY A 10 -62.58 29.30 33.49
CA GLY A 10 -61.75 30.39 34.06
C GLY A 10 -60.54 30.04 34.94
N PHE A 11 -59.40 29.74 34.29
CA PHE A 11 -58.03 30.20 34.60
C PHE A 11 -57.29 29.85 35.92
N PHE A 12 -55.98 29.63 35.71
CA PHE A 12 -54.83 29.54 36.61
C PHE A 12 -54.54 28.19 37.32
N LEU A 13 -53.44 27.55 36.87
CA LEU A 13 -52.68 26.62 37.71
C LEU A 13 -51.18 26.84 37.50
N LEU A 14 -50.50 27.13 38.61
CA LEU A 14 -49.07 26.96 38.82
C LEU A 14 -48.93 26.04 40.05
N LEU A 15 -48.17 24.94 39.93
CA LEU A 15 -47.20 24.40 40.90
C LEU A 15 -46.91 22.90 40.64
N LEU A 16 -45.63 22.60 40.37
CA LEU A 16 -44.77 21.70 41.16
C LEU A 16 -45.36 20.37 41.70
N LEU A 17 -44.85 19.22 41.22
CA LEU A 17 -43.91 18.32 41.94
C LEU A 17 -43.74 16.94 41.27
N LEU A 18 -42.45 16.60 41.07
CA LEU A 18 -41.74 15.32 41.17
C LEU A 18 -42.45 13.94 41.05
N ALA A 19 -41.79 13.11 40.22
CA ALA A 19 -41.42 11.69 40.40
C ALA A 19 -42.21 10.58 39.67
N ALA A 20 -41.49 9.98 38.70
CA ALA A 20 -41.37 8.55 38.37
C ALA A 20 -42.62 7.74 37.97
N ALA A 21 -42.70 7.37 36.68
CA ALA A 21 -42.98 5.99 36.24
C ALA A 21 -42.82 5.81 34.70
N ALA A 22 -42.07 4.77 34.33
CA ALA A 22 -42.21 3.91 33.15
C ALA A 22 -42.50 4.53 31.77
N ALA A 23 -41.44 4.62 30.95
CA ALA A 23 -41.54 4.74 29.50
C ALA A 23 -42.22 3.49 28.91
N ARG A 24 -43.48 3.63 28.48
CA ARG A 24 -44.14 2.67 27.60
C ARG A 24 -43.62 2.88 26.18
N ALA A 25 -43.16 1.80 25.57
CA ALA A 25 -42.90 1.70 24.15
C ALA A 25 -44.22 1.82 23.36
N ASP A 26 -44.35 2.87 22.55
CA ASP A 26 -45.38 2.92 21.50
C ASP A 26 -44.85 2.22 20.25
N LYS A 27 -45.57 1.17 19.83
CA LYS A 27 -45.38 0.50 18.53
C LYS A 27 -45.94 1.38 17.41
N PRO A 28 -45.31 1.45 16.23
CA PRO A 28 -45.88 2.15 15.10
C PRO A 28 -46.99 1.32 14.44
N VAL A 29 -48.05 2.02 14.07
CA VAL A 29 -49.21 1.54 13.30
C VAL A 29 -48.78 1.19 11.88
N ARG A 30 -49.17 0.00 11.41
CA ARG A 30 -48.98 -0.48 10.03
C ARG A 30 -49.91 0.27 9.07
N GLY A 31 -49.35 0.99 8.11
CA GLY A 31 -50.07 1.49 6.94
C GLY A 31 -49.18 2.25 5.96
N GLY A 32 -48.97 1.69 4.76
CA GLY A 32 -48.43 2.38 3.58
C GLY A 32 -46.92 2.28 3.37
N LEU A 33 -46.49 1.48 2.39
CA LEU A 33 -45.11 1.40 1.93
C LEU A 33 -44.65 2.72 1.29
N ALA A 34 -43.71 3.41 1.94
CA ALA A 34 -42.62 4.11 1.28
C ALA A 34 -41.33 3.63 1.95
N ALA A 35 -40.43 3.01 1.18
CA ALA A 35 -39.16 2.54 1.69
C ALA A 35 -38.34 3.73 2.21
N VAL A 36 -38.13 3.79 3.53
CA VAL A 36 -37.11 4.68 4.10
C VAL A 36 -35.77 4.11 3.62
N ALA A 37 -35.05 4.87 2.81
CA ALA A 37 -33.69 4.52 2.41
C ALA A 37 -32.83 4.39 3.68
N ASP A 38 -32.07 3.31 3.78
CA ASP A 38 -31.18 3.07 4.92
C ASP A 38 -30.06 4.13 4.89
N GLU A 39 -29.97 4.97 5.92
CA GLU A 39 -28.90 5.97 6.06
C GLU A 39 -27.54 5.25 6.05
N SER A 40 -26.57 5.75 5.28
CA SER A 40 -25.25 5.09 5.11
C SER A 40 -24.13 6.12 5.24
N SER A 41 -22.88 5.68 5.36
CA SER A 41 -21.74 6.58 5.46
C SER A 41 -21.11 6.90 4.10
N ALA A 42 -20.49 8.07 3.95
CA ALA A 42 -19.66 8.44 2.81
C ALA A 42 -18.20 8.52 3.24
N VAL A 43 -17.27 8.07 2.39
CA VAL A 43 -15.83 8.02 2.69
C VAL A 43 -15.04 8.69 1.58
N PHE A 44 -14.13 9.59 1.96
CA PHE A 44 -13.29 10.36 1.05
C PHE A 44 -11.82 10.15 1.41
N PRO A 45 -10.94 9.89 0.43
CA PRO A 45 -9.51 9.96 0.66
C PRO A 45 -9.11 11.40 0.98
N LEU A 46 -8.29 11.57 2.01
CA LEU A 46 -7.63 12.84 2.32
C LEU A 46 -6.28 12.90 1.62
N TYR A 47 -5.95 14.09 1.13
CA TYR A 47 -4.67 14.45 0.53
C TYR A 47 -4.04 15.59 1.33
N GLY A 48 -2.77 15.90 1.05
CA GLY A 48 -2.02 16.93 1.76
C GLY A 48 -1.28 16.41 2.99
N ASP A 49 -0.61 17.32 3.70
CA ASP A 49 0.16 17.07 4.91
C ASP A 49 0.29 18.35 5.74
N VAL A 50 0.65 18.19 7.01
CA VAL A 50 0.92 19.32 7.91
C VAL A 50 2.21 20.07 7.54
N TYR A 51 3.22 19.34 7.03
CA TYR A 51 4.49 19.92 6.62
C TYR A 51 5.07 19.12 5.44
N PRO A 52 5.48 19.78 4.35
CA PRO A 52 5.60 21.24 4.20
C PRO A 52 4.33 21.98 3.75
N HIS A 53 3.23 21.29 3.41
CA HIS A 53 2.10 21.91 2.71
C HIS A 53 1.10 22.63 3.63
N GLY A 54 0.97 22.20 4.88
CA GLY A 54 0.18 22.90 5.89
C GLY A 54 -1.32 22.71 5.80
N LEU A 55 -1.86 21.77 5.03
CA LEU A 55 -3.31 21.54 4.96
C LEU A 55 -3.68 20.12 4.54
N TYR A 56 -4.93 19.75 4.80
CA TYR A 56 -5.54 18.51 4.35
C TYR A 56 -6.80 18.79 3.55
N TYR A 57 -6.91 18.19 2.37
CA TYR A 57 -8.03 18.43 1.46
C TYR A 57 -8.64 17.14 0.92
N VAL A 58 -9.89 17.24 0.46
CA VAL A 58 -10.61 16.15 -0.23
C VAL A 58 -10.98 16.56 -1.64
N ALA A 59 -11.09 15.58 -2.54
CA ALA A 59 -11.64 15.79 -3.86
C ALA A 59 -13.16 15.49 -3.87
N MET A 60 -13.99 16.49 -4.16
CA MET A 60 -15.44 16.32 -4.27
C MET A 60 -15.94 16.69 -5.68
N SER A 61 -16.90 15.92 -6.18
CA SER A 61 -17.51 16.15 -7.49
C SER A 61 -18.75 17.03 -7.36
N ILE A 62 -18.70 18.26 -7.87
CA ILE A 62 -19.74 19.29 -7.70
C ILE A 62 -20.21 19.77 -9.07
N GLY A 63 -21.52 19.98 -9.19
CA GLY A 63 -22.18 20.52 -10.38
C GLY A 63 -22.86 19.48 -11.27
N ASN A 64 -23.51 19.98 -12.33
CA ASN A 64 -24.10 19.17 -13.39
C ASN A 64 -23.75 19.80 -14.76
N PRO A 65 -22.83 19.20 -15.56
CA PRO A 65 -22.13 17.92 -15.30
C PRO A 65 -21.17 18.00 -14.10
N PRO A 66 -20.94 16.88 -13.39
CA PRO A 66 -20.09 16.87 -12.20
C PRO A 66 -18.63 17.13 -12.55
N ARG A 67 -17.97 18.01 -11.79
CA ARG A 67 -16.55 18.34 -11.91
C ARG A 67 -15.83 18.18 -10.57
N PRO A 68 -14.59 17.68 -10.55
CA PRO A 68 -13.82 17.56 -9.31
C PRO A 68 -13.33 18.93 -8.84
N TYR A 69 -13.35 19.14 -7.52
CA TYR A 69 -12.73 20.27 -6.83
C TYR A 69 -12.03 19.78 -5.56
N PHE A 70 -10.89 20.38 -5.24
CA PHE A 70 -10.13 20.16 -4.02
C PHE A 70 -10.60 21.13 -2.95
N LEU A 71 -11.09 20.61 -1.82
CA LEU A 71 -11.62 21.42 -0.73
C LEU A 71 -10.84 21.18 0.56
N ASP A 72 -10.36 22.24 1.17
CA ASP A 72 -9.65 22.21 2.45
C ASP A 72 -10.60 21.82 3.60
N VAL A 73 -10.20 20.91 4.47
CA VAL A 73 -11.08 20.30 5.47
C VAL A 73 -11.14 21.14 6.74
N ASP A 74 -12.24 21.84 6.95
CA ASP A 74 -12.36 22.83 8.02
C ASP A 74 -13.58 22.56 8.92
N THR A 75 -13.33 22.06 10.14
CA THR A 75 -14.37 21.89 11.17
C THR A 75 -14.65 23.16 11.98
N GLY A 76 -13.86 24.22 11.80
CA GLY A 76 -14.03 25.54 12.37
C GLY A 76 -14.98 26.44 11.58
N SER A 77 -15.27 26.13 10.30
CA SER A 77 -16.23 26.89 9.48
C SER A 77 -17.51 26.13 9.16
N ASP A 78 -18.64 26.84 9.20
CA ASP A 78 -19.96 26.25 8.89
C ASP A 78 -20.21 26.17 7.38
N LEU A 79 -19.75 27.12 6.55
CA LEU A 79 -20.08 27.15 5.12
C LEU A 79 -18.98 26.50 4.27
N THR A 80 -19.35 25.46 3.50
CA THR A 80 -18.54 25.02 2.36
C THR A 80 -18.62 26.04 1.24
N TRP A 81 -17.50 26.43 0.65
CA TRP A 81 -17.47 27.33 -0.50
C TRP A 81 -16.39 26.96 -1.52
N LEU A 82 -16.61 27.37 -2.76
CA LEU A 82 -15.72 27.23 -3.92
C LEU A 82 -15.45 28.59 -4.56
N GLN A 83 -14.25 28.76 -5.10
CA GLN A 83 -13.93 29.93 -5.89
C GLN A 83 -14.62 29.87 -7.27
N CYS A 84 -15.19 30.99 -7.68
CA CYS A 84 -16.12 31.08 -8.79
C CYS A 84 -15.74 32.09 -9.85
N ASP A 85 -16.16 31.79 -11.09
CA ASP A 85 -16.13 32.70 -12.22
C ASP A 85 -17.45 33.50 -12.26
N ALA A 86 -17.59 34.38 -11.27
CA ALA A 86 -18.76 35.23 -11.09
C ALA A 86 -18.36 36.65 -10.68
N PRO A 87 -18.08 37.51 -11.67
CA PRO A 87 -16.72 37.97 -11.99
C PRO A 87 -15.78 37.99 -10.78
N CYS A 88 -14.72 37.19 -10.88
CA CYS A 88 -13.68 37.18 -9.87
C CYS A 88 -12.97 38.54 -9.75
N VAL A 89 -12.91 39.10 -8.54
CA VAL A 89 -12.22 40.35 -8.20
C VAL A 89 -10.80 40.07 -7.72
N SER A 90 -10.64 39.42 -6.57
CA SER A 90 -9.36 38.96 -6.04
C SER A 90 -9.37 37.44 -5.90
N CYS A 91 -8.93 36.70 -6.93
CA CYS A 91 -8.87 35.23 -6.85
C CYS A 91 -7.46 34.70 -6.96
N SER A 92 -7.21 33.65 -6.19
CA SER A 92 -6.01 32.84 -6.31
C SER A 92 -6.08 31.97 -7.56
N LYS A 93 -4.91 31.66 -8.14
CA LYS A 93 -4.83 30.56 -9.11
C LYS A 93 -5.10 29.26 -8.37
N VAL A 94 -6.05 28.45 -8.84
CA VAL A 94 -6.49 27.21 -8.19
C VAL A 94 -6.34 26.00 -9.13
N PRO A 95 -6.37 24.76 -8.61
CA PRO A 95 -6.07 23.55 -9.40
C PRO A 95 -7.07 23.26 -10.52
N HIS A 96 -8.34 23.63 -10.36
CA HIS A 96 -9.39 23.36 -11.35
C HIS A 96 -9.97 24.65 -11.95
N PRO A 97 -10.62 24.58 -13.13
CA PRO A 97 -11.38 25.71 -13.67
C PRO A 97 -12.45 26.18 -12.68
N LEU A 98 -12.52 27.48 -12.45
CA LEU A 98 -13.46 28.11 -11.53
C LEU A 98 -14.91 27.64 -11.75
N TYR A 99 -15.64 27.48 -10.65
CA TYR A 99 -17.06 27.10 -10.71
C TYR A 99 -17.87 28.24 -11.36
N ARG A 100 -18.72 27.89 -12.33
CA ARG A 100 -19.57 28.85 -13.06
C ARG A 100 -21.02 28.68 -12.63
N PRO A 101 -21.53 29.51 -11.70
CA PRO A 101 -22.93 29.44 -11.30
C PRO A 101 -23.84 29.90 -12.45
N THR A 102 -24.97 29.22 -12.63
CA THR A 102 -26.06 29.71 -13.48
C THR A 102 -27.06 30.50 -12.65
N LYS A 103 -27.68 31.55 -13.22
CA LYS A 103 -28.59 32.45 -12.47
C LYS A 103 -29.74 31.73 -11.75
N ASN A 104 -30.21 30.61 -12.28
CA ASN A 104 -31.27 29.80 -11.68
C ASN A 104 -30.83 28.95 -10.47
N LYS A 105 -29.53 28.94 -10.14
CA LYS A 105 -28.96 28.23 -8.98
C LYS A 105 -28.64 29.15 -7.80
N LEU A 106 -28.82 30.46 -7.98
CA LEU A 106 -28.64 31.44 -6.90
C LEU A 106 -29.70 31.23 -5.82
N VAL A 107 -29.27 31.21 -4.57
CA VAL A 107 -30.18 31.10 -3.43
C VAL A 107 -30.74 32.49 -3.11
N PRO A 108 -32.07 32.67 -3.08
CA PRO A 108 -32.67 33.95 -2.71
C PRO A 108 -32.54 34.21 -1.21
N CYS A 109 -32.56 35.47 -0.81
CA CYS A 109 -32.37 35.90 0.58
C CYS A 109 -33.41 35.31 1.56
N VAL A 110 -34.65 35.09 1.11
CA VAL A 110 -35.70 34.48 1.96
C VAL A 110 -35.54 32.98 2.17
N ASP A 111 -34.61 32.34 1.46
CA ASP A 111 -34.37 30.92 1.61
C ASP A 111 -33.89 30.59 3.04
N GLN A 112 -34.32 29.43 3.55
CA GLN A 112 -33.96 28.98 4.88
C GLN A 112 -32.44 28.80 5.04
N MET A 113 -31.73 28.41 3.98
CA MET A 113 -30.28 28.26 4.00
C MET A 113 -29.57 29.61 4.11
N CYS A 114 -30.11 30.66 3.47
CA CYS A 114 -29.61 32.02 3.64
C CYS A 114 -29.84 32.53 5.08
N ALA A 115 -31.04 32.30 5.62
CA ALA A 115 -31.34 32.64 7.01
C ALA A 115 -30.44 31.87 8.00
N ALA A 116 -30.12 30.60 7.70
CA ALA A 116 -29.21 29.78 8.52
C ALA A 116 -27.76 30.31 8.48
N LEU A 117 -27.29 30.78 7.32
CA LEU A 117 -25.97 31.38 7.15
C LEU A 117 -25.80 32.66 8.01
N HIS A 118 -26.82 33.52 8.05
CA HIS A 118 -26.77 34.79 8.80
C HIS A 118 -27.30 34.71 10.25
N GLY A 119 -27.84 33.56 10.66
CA GLY A 119 -28.62 33.40 11.89
C GLY A 119 -27.83 33.32 13.21
N GLY A 120 -26.50 33.45 13.20
CA GLY A 120 -25.67 33.25 14.39
C GLY A 120 -25.07 34.52 15.01
N LEU A 121 -25.86 35.29 15.78
CA LEU A 121 -25.47 35.93 17.06
C LEU A 121 -26.54 36.84 17.70
N THR A 122 -27.55 37.35 16.97
CA THR A 122 -28.72 38.08 17.56
C THR A 122 -29.71 38.69 16.54
N GLY A 123 -29.45 38.66 15.23
CA GLY A 123 -30.25 39.39 14.24
C GLY A 123 -31.27 38.54 13.49
N ARG A 124 -32.53 39.00 13.41
CA ARG A 124 -33.44 38.57 12.33
C ARG A 124 -32.77 38.93 11.01
N HIS A 125 -32.47 37.95 10.16
CA HIS A 125 -31.97 38.20 8.81
C HIS A 125 -33.01 39.04 8.06
N LYS A 126 -32.64 40.27 7.69
CA LYS A 126 -33.52 41.22 6.98
C LYS A 126 -33.10 41.23 5.52
N CYS A 127 -34.05 40.90 4.65
CA CYS A 127 -33.90 41.02 3.20
C CYS A 127 -34.56 42.32 2.75
N ASP A 128 -33.85 43.14 1.97
CA ASP A 128 -34.43 44.35 1.36
C ASP A 128 -35.43 43.96 0.26
N SER A 129 -35.13 42.90 -0.49
CA SER A 129 -36.06 42.24 -1.42
C SER A 129 -36.06 40.73 -1.21
N PRO A 130 -37.22 40.05 -1.23
CA PRO A 130 -37.29 38.61 -1.05
C PRO A 130 -36.45 37.79 -2.05
N GLN A 131 -36.35 38.28 -3.28
CA GLN A 131 -35.70 37.59 -4.41
C GLN A 131 -34.27 38.07 -4.66
N GLN A 132 -33.74 38.97 -3.81
CA GLN A 132 -32.33 39.32 -3.91
C GLN A 132 -31.47 38.09 -3.62
N GLN A 133 -30.28 38.03 -4.23
CA GLN A 133 -29.34 36.95 -3.97
C GLN A 133 -28.87 36.97 -2.51
N CYS A 134 -28.52 35.80 -1.99
CA CYS A 134 -27.93 35.68 -0.65
C CYS A 134 -26.41 35.86 -0.72
N ASP A 135 -25.91 37.00 -0.26
CA ASP A 135 -24.47 37.28 -0.18
C ASP A 135 -23.88 36.80 1.16
N TYR A 136 -22.62 36.38 1.17
CA TYR A 136 -21.90 36.00 2.38
C TYR A 136 -20.52 36.63 2.44
N GLU A 137 -20.06 36.90 3.66
CA GLU A 137 -18.68 37.30 3.95
C GLU A 137 -18.18 36.44 5.12
N ILE A 138 -17.08 35.71 4.90
CA ILE A 138 -16.40 34.92 5.92
C ILE A 138 -15.03 35.54 6.16
N ARG A 139 -14.66 35.69 7.44
CA ARG A 139 -13.32 36.15 7.85
C ARG A 139 -12.68 35.08 8.72
N TYR A 140 -11.48 34.68 8.32
CA TYR A 140 -10.66 33.67 8.97
C TYR A 140 -9.70 34.30 9.98
N ALA A 141 -9.15 33.47 10.89
CA ALA A 141 -8.28 33.94 11.96
C ALA A 141 -6.91 34.43 11.45
N ASP A 142 -6.46 33.92 10.31
CA ASP A 142 -5.23 34.29 9.61
C ASP A 142 -5.33 35.60 8.82
N GLN A 143 -6.42 36.36 9.03
CA GLN A 143 -6.78 37.58 8.29
C GLN A 143 -7.24 37.33 6.84
N GLY A 144 -7.39 36.07 6.44
CA GLY A 144 -8.02 35.71 5.17
C GLY A 144 -9.52 36.04 5.17
N SER A 145 -10.07 36.38 4.01
CA SER A 145 -11.51 36.57 3.85
C SER A 145 -12.04 36.00 2.54
N SER A 146 -13.31 35.60 2.55
CA SER A 146 -14.04 35.14 1.38
C SER A 146 -15.39 35.83 1.29
N LEU A 147 -15.61 36.54 0.18
CA LEU A 147 -16.87 37.18 -0.17
C LEU A 147 -17.48 36.46 -1.39
N GLY A 148 -18.78 36.19 -1.32
CA GLY A 148 -19.46 35.45 -2.37
C GLY A 148 -20.98 35.46 -2.27
N VAL A 149 -21.61 34.61 -3.10
CA VAL A 149 -23.06 34.34 -3.09
C VAL A 149 -23.34 32.89 -2.77
N LEU A 150 -24.48 32.61 -2.13
CA LEU A 150 -24.93 31.25 -1.89
C LEU A 150 -25.59 30.67 -3.16
N VAL A 151 -25.20 29.46 -3.52
CA VAL A 151 -25.72 28.71 -4.67
C VAL A 151 -26.14 27.30 -4.26
N THR A 152 -27.12 26.73 -4.95
CA THR A 152 -27.52 25.33 -4.76
C THR A 152 -27.24 24.52 -6.01
N ASP A 153 -26.44 23.47 -5.87
CA ASP A 153 -26.12 22.55 -6.97
C ASP A 153 -25.89 21.11 -6.48
N SER A 154 -25.75 20.19 -7.43
CA SER A 154 -25.60 18.76 -7.14
C SER A 154 -24.19 18.40 -6.66
N PHE A 155 -24.10 17.71 -5.52
CA PHE A 155 -22.89 17.03 -5.05
C PHE A 155 -23.00 15.54 -5.38
N VAL A 156 -21.97 14.93 -5.96
CA VAL A 156 -21.96 13.49 -6.23
C VAL A 156 -21.22 12.77 -5.11
N LEU A 157 -21.95 11.97 -4.33
CA LEU A 157 -21.39 11.22 -3.21
C LEU A 157 -21.57 9.72 -3.46
N ARG A 158 -20.51 8.96 -3.21
CA ARG A 158 -20.54 7.50 -3.17
C ARG A 158 -20.63 7.07 -1.71
N LEU A 159 -21.67 6.32 -1.36
CA LEU A 159 -21.89 5.80 -0.03
C LEU A 159 -21.18 4.45 0.15
N ALA A 160 -20.97 4.04 1.41
CA ALA A 160 -20.28 2.81 1.80
C ALA A 160 -21.01 1.55 1.32
N ASN A 161 -22.32 1.64 1.10
CA ASN A 161 -23.14 0.61 0.46
C ASN A 161 -23.03 0.59 -1.09
N SER A 162 -22.03 1.26 -1.65
CA SER A 162 -21.76 1.41 -3.09
C SER A 162 -22.78 2.22 -3.90
N SER A 163 -23.86 2.72 -3.27
CA SER A 163 -24.82 3.59 -3.95
C SER A 163 -24.23 4.98 -4.25
N ILE A 164 -24.69 5.60 -5.33
CA ILE A 164 -24.31 6.96 -5.72
C ILE A 164 -25.53 7.86 -5.52
N VAL A 165 -25.38 8.87 -4.68
CA VAL A 165 -26.41 9.90 -4.43
C VAL A 165 -25.97 11.24 -5.00
N ARG A 166 -26.95 12.07 -5.35
CA ARG A 166 -26.74 13.38 -5.98
C ARG A 166 -27.49 14.50 -5.25
N PRO A 167 -27.28 14.70 -3.93
CA PRO A 167 -28.00 15.74 -3.18
C PRO A 167 -27.79 17.12 -3.78
N SER A 168 -28.84 17.93 -3.71
CA SER A 168 -28.74 19.38 -3.96
C SER A 168 -28.31 20.05 -2.67
N ILE A 169 -27.11 20.61 -2.67
CA ILE A 169 -26.50 21.22 -1.48
C ILE A 169 -26.32 22.71 -1.74
N SER A 170 -26.63 23.53 -0.75
CA SER A 170 -26.33 24.96 -0.72
C SER A 170 -24.88 25.16 -0.27
N PHE A 171 -24.08 25.88 -1.06
CA PHE A 171 -22.68 26.18 -0.78
C PHE A 171 -22.31 27.57 -1.30
N GLY A 172 -21.22 28.13 -0.79
CA GLY A 172 -20.74 29.45 -1.18
C GLY A 172 -20.03 29.42 -2.53
N CYS A 173 -20.33 30.41 -3.36
CA CYS A 173 -19.65 30.71 -4.60
C CYS A 173 -18.88 32.01 -4.42
N GLY A 174 -17.60 31.88 -4.03
CA GLY A 174 -16.71 32.98 -3.66
C GLY A 174 -16.10 33.64 -4.89
N TYR A 175 -16.22 34.95 -5.02
CA TYR A 175 -15.67 35.72 -6.14
C TYR A 175 -14.65 36.77 -5.72
N ASP A 176 -14.47 37.02 -4.41
CA ASP A 176 -13.45 37.93 -3.91
C ASP A 176 -12.80 37.35 -2.64
N GLN A 177 -11.52 37.03 -2.74
CA GLN A 177 -10.72 36.36 -1.71
C GLN A 177 -9.56 37.26 -1.31
N GLU A 178 -9.52 37.70 -0.06
CA GLU A 178 -8.35 38.39 0.48
C GLU A 178 -7.48 37.34 1.16
N VAL A 179 -6.34 37.01 0.55
CA VAL A 179 -5.34 36.11 1.13
C VAL A 179 -4.01 36.87 1.19
N GLY A 180 -3.29 36.76 2.32
CA GLY A 180 -2.01 37.43 2.51
C GLY A 180 -1.05 37.14 1.36
N SER A 181 -0.69 38.19 0.60
CA SER A 181 0.29 38.26 -0.49
C SER A 181 1.12 36.99 -0.74
N SER A 182 0.70 36.13 -1.67
CA SER A 182 1.65 35.27 -2.39
C SER A 182 1.18 34.99 -3.83
N THR A 183 2.12 35.05 -4.75
CA THR A 183 1.98 34.76 -6.19
C THR A 183 1.89 33.26 -6.52
N GLU A 184 1.60 32.43 -5.52
CA GLU A 184 1.59 30.97 -5.63
C GLU A 184 0.19 30.44 -5.97
N VAL A 185 0.15 29.28 -6.64
CA VAL A 185 -1.09 28.57 -6.92
C VAL A 185 -1.61 28.02 -5.59
N ALA A 186 -2.82 28.41 -5.20
CA ALA A 186 -3.48 27.85 -4.03
C ALA A 186 -3.70 26.34 -4.24
N PRO A 187 -3.39 25.50 -3.24
CA PRO A 187 -3.47 24.04 -3.35
C PRO A 187 -4.91 23.50 -3.41
N THR A 188 -5.91 24.33 -3.08
CA THR A 188 -7.33 23.98 -3.05
C THR A 188 -8.18 24.99 -3.81
N ASP A 189 -9.36 24.56 -4.28
CA ASP A 189 -10.35 25.38 -4.99
C ASP A 189 -11.30 26.13 -4.03
N GLY A 190 -11.26 25.80 -2.74
CA GLY A 190 -12.10 26.38 -1.69
C GLY A 190 -12.02 25.60 -0.38
N VAL A 191 -12.99 25.82 0.49
CA VAL A 191 -13.05 25.24 1.85
C VAL A 191 -14.27 24.33 2.00
N LEU A 192 -14.07 23.17 2.61
CA LEU A 192 -15.11 22.25 3.04
C LEU A 192 -15.50 22.57 4.50
N GLY A 193 -16.59 23.32 4.65
CA GLY A 193 -17.14 23.68 5.96
C GLY A 193 -17.88 22.51 6.62
N LEU A 194 -17.33 22.04 7.73
CA LEU A 194 -17.82 20.90 8.52
C LEU A 194 -18.23 21.30 9.94
N GLY A 195 -18.37 22.59 10.20
CA GLY A 195 -18.85 23.15 11.47
C GLY A 195 -20.24 22.64 11.87
N SER A 196 -20.64 22.96 13.10
CA SER A 196 -21.88 22.43 13.69
C SER A 196 -23.15 23.21 13.31
N GLY A 197 -23.01 24.29 12.54
CA GLY A 197 -24.13 25.10 12.05
C GLY A 197 -24.97 24.40 11.00
N SER A 198 -26.23 24.84 10.87
CA SER A 198 -27.22 24.19 9.98
C SER A 198 -26.91 24.33 8.49
N ILE A 199 -26.08 25.30 8.10
CA ILE A 199 -25.63 25.49 6.70
C ILE A 199 -24.48 24.56 6.31
N SER A 200 -23.87 23.86 7.27
CA SER A 200 -22.78 22.90 6.98
C SER A 200 -23.22 21.76 6.09
N LEU A 201 -22.26 21.23 5.31
CA LEU A 201 -22.50 20.09 4.45
C LEU A 201 -23.08 18.91 5.24
N LEU A 202 -22.53 18.60 6.41
CA LEU A 202 -22.99 17.51 7.29
C LEU A 202 -24.45 17.68 7.71
N SER A 203 -24.82 18.89 8.12
CA SER A 203 -26.21 19.18 8.52
C SER A 203 -27.16 19.03 7.34
N GLN A 204 -26.77 19.48 6.16
CA GLN A 204 -27.57 19.32 4.94
C GLN A 204 -27.70 17.85 4.52
N LEU A 205 -26.63 17.04 4.61
CA LEU A 205 -26.70 15.60 4.31
C LEU A 205 -27.63 14.84 5.26
N LYS A 206 -27.61 15.21 6.55
CA LYS A 206 -28.54 14.68 7.55
C LYS A 206 -29.98 15.08 7.25
N GLN A 207 -30.23 16.34 6.89
CA GLN A 207 -31.58 16.82 6.52
C GLN A 207 -32.13 16.10 5.29
N HIS A 208 -31.27 15.72 4.35
CA HIS A 208 -31.63 14.90 3.19
C HIS A 208 -31.76 13.39 3.50
N GLY A 209 -31.51 12.95 4.74
CA GLY A 209 -31.57 11.53 5.12
C GLY A 209 -30.49 10.66 4.46
N ILE A 210 -29.33 11.24 4.13
CA ILE A 210 -28.25 10.53 3.43
C ILE A 210 -27.28 9.88 4.43
N THR A 211 -26.77 10.67 5.38
CA THR A 211 -25.84 10.22 6.42
C THR A 211 -26.33 10.65 7.80
N LYS A 212 -25.88 9.95 8.86
CA LYS A 212 -25.94 10.52 10.21
C LYS A 212 -25.12 11.80 10.28
N ASN A 213 -25.43 12.66 11.25
CA ASN A 213 -24.68 13.90 11.52
C ASN A 213 -23.41 13.61 12.33
N VAL A 214 -22.54 12.80 11.74
CA VAL A 214 -21.29 12.33 12.33
C VAL A 214 -20.20 12.58 11.31
N VAL A 215 -19.07 13.10 11.78
CA VAL A 215 -17.87 13.31 10.98
C VAL A 215 -16.68 12.76 11.73
N GLY A 216 -15.78 12.13 10.98
CA GLY A 216 -14.46 11.77 11.47
C GLY A 216 -13.45 11.89 10.36
N HIS A 217 -12.27 12.43 10.68
CA HIS A 217 -11.09 12.29 9.86
C HIS A 217 -10.07 11.42 10.60
N CYS A 218 -9.35 10.61 9.83
CA CYS A 218 -8.16 9.90 10.28
C CYS A 218 -7.00 10.41 9.43
N LEU A 219 -6.10 11.17 10.06
CA LEU A 219 -4.97 11.79 9.39
C LEU A 219 -3.79 10.83 9.43
N SER A 220 -3.19 10.59 8.28
CA SER A 220 -1.95 9.83 8.17
C SER A 220 -0.77 10.74 8.40
N THR A 221 0.23 10.14 9.01
CA THR A 221 1.42 10.79 9.51
C THR A 221 2.50 11.03 8.46
N ARG A 222 2.29 10.43 7.29
CA ARG A 222 3.04 10.67 6.05
C ARG A 222 2.28 11.60 5.10
N GLY A 223 1.27 12.30 5.61
CA GLY A 223 0.25 12.96 4.79
C GLY A 223 -0.88 12.02 4.38
N GLY A 224 -1.96 12.62 3.89
CA GLY A 224 -3.20 11.97 3.50
C GLY A 224 -4.01 11.40 4.66
N GLY A 225 -4.86 10.43 4.37
CA GLY A 225 -5.76 9.81 5.36
C GLY A 225 -7.14 9.54 4.77
N PHE A 226 -8.18 9.54 5.61
CA PHE A 226 -9.55 9.51 5.14
C PHE A 226 -10.48 10.38 5.99
N LEU A 227 -11.48 10.95 5.34
CA LEU A 227 -12.61 11.67 5.94
C LEU A 227 -13.86 10.84 5.72
N PHE A 228 -14.72 10.73 6.72
CA PHE A 228 -16.02 10.08 6.58
C PHE A 228 -17.15 10.89 7.18
N PHE A 229 -18.32 10.76 6.57
CA PHE A 229 -19.59 11.30 7.03
C PHE A 229 -20.53 10.14 7.32
N GLY A 230 -21.21 10.14 8.47
CA GLY A 230 -21.96 8.98 8.96
C GLY A 230 -21.20 8.21 10.04
N ASP A 231 -21.81 7.15 10.56
CA ASP A 231 -21.36 6.49 11.78
C ASP A 231 -20.90 5.03 11.62
N ASP A 232 -20.88 4.49 10.39
CA ASP A 232 -20.47 3.11 10.11
C ASP A 232 -19.00 2.83 10.47
N LEU A 233 -18.15 3.86 10.39
CA LEU A 233 -16.71 3.78 10.62
C LEU A 233 -16.30 4.20 12.04
N VAL A 234 -17.25 4.53 12.91
CA VAL A 234 -16.96 4.98 14.27
C VAL A 234 -16.53 3.79 15.15
N PRO A 235 -15.34 3.84 15.78
CA PRO A 235 -14.86 2.74 16.62
C PRO A 235 -15.47 2.79 18.03
N TYR A 236 -16.80 2.58 18.14
CA TYR A 236 -17.56 2.73 19.38
C TYR A 236 -16.97 2.04 20.62
N SER A 237 -16.37 0.85 20.45
CA SER A 237 -15.78 0.06 21.53
C SER A 237 -14.32 0.40 21.87
N ARG A 238 -13.63 1.19 21.04
CA ARG A 238 -12.20 1.51 21.19
C ARG A 238 -11.91 3.01 21.35
N ALA A 239 -12.96 3.83 21.53
CA ALA A 239 -12.85 5.27 21.69
C ALA A 239 -13.24 5.74 23.10
N THR A 240 -12.58 6.79 23.58
CA THR A 240 -13.02 7.53 24.76
C THR A 240 -13.95 8.66 24.32
N TRP A 241 -15.11 8.77 24.96
CA TRP A 241 -16.15 9.72 24.59
C TRP A 241 -16.21 10.89 25.56
N ALA A 242 -16.27 12.12 25.02
CA ALA A 242 -16.54 13.33 25.77
C ALA A 242 -17.75 14.06 25.17
N PRO A 243 -18.68 14.57 25.98
CA PRO A 243 -19.80 15.33 25.46
C PRO A 243 -19.32 16.66 24.86
N MET A 244 -19.82 17.00 23.68
CA MET A 244 -19.61 18.32 23.10
C MET A 244 -20.36 19.36 23.95
N THR A 245 -19.65 20.39 24.38
CA THR A 245 -20.18 21.52 25.14
C THR A 245 -20.58 22.62 24.16
N ARG A 246 -21.81 23.14 24.27
CA ARG A 246 -22.23 24.30 23.48
C ARG A 246 -21.57 25.55 24.06
N SER A 247 -20.65 26.16 23.30
CA SER A 247 -20.09 27.46 23.65
C SER A 247 -21.14 28.56 23.43
N ALA A 248 -21.17 29.57 24.30
CA ALA A 248 -22.13 30.66 24.24
C ALA A 248 -21.89 31.63 23.06
N PHE A 249 -20.73 31.52 22.41
CA PHE A 249 -20.27 32.53 21.44
C PHE A 249 -20.15 32.01 19.99
N ARG A 250 -19.97 30.69 19.74
CA ARG A 250 -19.79 30.12 18.38
C ARG A 250 -20.13 28.61 18.29
N ASN A 251 -20.43 28.13 17.07
CA ASN A 251 -20.78 26.74 16.71
C ASN A 251 -19.55 25.82 16.54
N TYR A 252 -18.59 25.85 17.47
CA TYR A 252 -17.39 25.02 17.39
C TYR A 252 -17.54 23.64 18.02
N TYR A 253 -16.73 22.68 17.55
CA TYR A 253 -16.55 21.41 18.25
C TYR A 253 -15.62 21.60 19.45
N SER A 254 -16.21 21.60 20.65
CA SER A 254 -15.47 21.72 21.91
C SER A 254 -15.98 20.69 22.92
N PRO A 255 -15.11 19.89 23.57
CA PRO A 255 -15.48 19.12 24.75
C PRO A 255 -15.58 19.96 26.03
N GLY A 256 -15.29 21.26 25.96
CA GLY A 256 -15.25 22.20 27.08
C GLY A 256 -13.85 22.41 27.65
N SER A 257 -13.77 22.73 28.94
CA SER A 257 -12.51 23.09 29.60
C SER A 257 -11.60 21.89 29.88
N ALA A 258 -10.30 22.06 29.67
CA ALA A 258 -9.27 21.06 29.94
C ALA A 258 -8.16 21.62 30.84
N SER A 259 -7.62 20.77 31.72
CA SER A 259 -6.38 21.05 32.46
C SER A 259 -5.17 20.53 31.69
N LEU A 260 -4.08 21.31 31.66
CA LEU A 260 -2.87 21.01 30.90
C LEU A 260 -1.78 20.36 31.76
N TYR A 261 -1.20 19.28 31.24
CA TYR A 261 -0.13 18.51 31.87
C TYR A 261 1.02 18.28 30.87
N PHE A 262 2.23 18.14 31.40
CA PHE A 262 3.43 17.77 30.62
C PHE A 262 4.18 16.66 31.37
N GLY A 263 4.40 15.51 30.71
CA GLY A 263 5.07 14.37 31.34
C GLY A 263 4.39 13.88 32.62
N GLY A 264 3.05 13.93 32.66
CA GLY A 264 2.24 13.56 33.82
C GLY A 264 2.18 14.59 34.96
N ARG A 265 2.90 15.72 34.86
CA ARG A 265 2.87 16.80 35.86
C ARG A 265 1.93 17.91 35.42
N SER A 266 1.07 18.38 36.33
CA SER A 266 0.21 19.52 36.06
C SER A 266 1.06 20.78 35.89
N LEU A 267 0.75 21.58 34.88
CA LEU A 267 1.43 22.86 34.64
C LEU A 267 0.86 24.03 35.47
N GLY A 268 -0.14 23.77 36.33
CA GLY A 268 -0.72 24.78 37.22
C GLY A 268 -1.49 25.90 36.51
N VAL A 269 -1.75 25.75 35.21
CA VAL A 269 -2.55 26.69 34.41
C VAL A 269 -4.03 26.50 34.74
N ARG A 270 -4.81 27.59 34.72
CA ARG A 270 -6.27 27.49 34.89
C ARG A 270 -6.86 26.63 33.76
N PRO A 271 -7.90 25.83 34.02
CA PRO A 271 -8.57 25.06 32.98
C PRO A 271 -8.98 25.98 31.81
N MET A 272 -8.67 25.54 30.61
CA MET A 272 -8.77 26.34 29.39
C MET A 272 -9.78 25.72 28.43
N GLU A 273 -10.61 26.53 27.79
CA GLU A 273 -11.54 26.06 26.75
C GLU A 273 -10.73 25.60 25.53
N VAL A 274 -10.99 24.37 25.07
CA VAL A 274 -10.31 23.76 23.92
C VAL A 274 -11.31 23.55 22.79
N VAL A 275 -10.93 23.97 21.60
CA VAL A 275 -11.68 23.79 20.35
C VAL A 275 -10.90 22.88 19.42
N PHE A 276 -11.59 21.94 18.76
CA PHE A 276 -11.01 21.15 17.68
C PHE A 276 -11.33 21.81 16.34
N ASP A 277 -10.29 22.10 15.59
CA ASP A 277 -10.40 22.75 14.29
C ASP A 277 -9.40 22.15 13.30
N SER A 278 -9.89 21.34 12.36
CA SER A 278 -9.03 20.76 11.32
C SER A 278 -8.57 21.75 10.27
N GLY A 279 -9.22 22.92 10.13
CA GLY A 279 -8.79 23.97 9.22
C GLY A 279 -7.54 24.70 9.72
N SER A 280 -7.18 24.51 10.99
CA SER A 280 -5.93 25.00 11.56
C SER A 280 -4.80 23.99 11.36
N SER A 281 -3.77 24.33 10.59
CA SER A 281 -2.60 23.47 10.34
C SER A 281 -1.88 23.07 11.63
N PHE A 282 -1.75 24.02 12.54
CA PHE A 282 -1.02 23.90 13.80
C PHE A 282 -1.95 23.97 15.02
N THR A 283 -1.45 23.53 16.17
CA THR A 283 -2.15 23.71 17.45
C THR A 283 -1.78 25.07 18.03
N TYR A 284 -2.76 25.82 18.53
CA TYR A 284 -2.56 27.15 19.09
C TYR A 284 -3.04 27.18 20.54
N PHE A 285 -2.15 27.52 21.46
CA PHE A 285 -2.51 27.78 22.85
C PHE A 285 -2.49 29.28 23.14
N ALA A 286 -3.42 29.74 23.97
CA ALA A 286 -3.41 31.09 24.49
C ALA A 286 -2.07 31.39 25.21
N ALA A 287 -1.70 32.66 25.34
CA ALA A 287 -0.38 33.06 25.82
C ALA A 287 0.04 32.37 27.13
N GLN A 288 -0.84 32.29 28.14
CA GLN A 288 -0.52 31.70 29.43
C GLN A 288 -0.22 30.18 29.36
N PRO A 289 -1.11 29.32 28.82
CA PRO A 289 -0.80 27.89 28.67
C PRO A 289 0.37 27.62 27.72
N TYR A 290 0.53 28.41 26.65
CA TYR A 290 1.68 28.30 25.75
C TYR A 290 3.01 28.55 26.50
N GLN A 291 3.11 29.65 27.23
CA GLN A 291 4.31 29.99 28.01
C GLN A 291 4.62 28.93 29.08
N ALA A 292 3.60 28.43 29.77
CA ALA A 292 3.76 27.37 30.78
C ALA A 292 4.31 26.07 30.16
N LEU A 293 3.79 25.68 28.98
CA LEU A 293 4.26 24.50 28.25
C LEU A 293 5.70 24.68 27.77
N VAL A 294 6.02 25.82 27.14
CA VAL A 294 7.37 26.12 26.67
C VAL A 294 8.38 26.12 27.82
N ALA A 295 8.03 26.72 28.96
CA ALA A 295 8.89 26.71 30.15
C ALA A 295 9.11 25.28 30.68
N ALA A 296 8.07 24.46 30.71
CA ALA A 296 8.17 23.05 31.13
C ALA A 296 9.05 22.23 30.18
N ILE A 297 8.89 22.41 28.86
CA ILE A 297 9.75 21.76 27.84
C ILE A 297 11.20 22.20 28.04
N LYS A 298 11.48 23.51 28.06
CA LYS A 298 12.85 24.04 28.20
C LYS A 298 13.53 23.57 29.50
N GLY A 299 12.77 23.42 30.58
CA GLY A 299 13.28 22.92 31.86
C GLY A 299 13.58 21.42 31.89
N ASP A 300 13.00 20.63 30.99
CA ASP A 300 13.16 19.17 30.92
C ASP A 300 14.18 18.72 29.87
N LEU A 301 14.51 19.59 28.89
CA LEU A 301 15.49 19.30 27.84
C LEU A 301 16.90 19.09 28.39
N SER A 302 17.64 18.15 27.80
CA SER A 302 19.04 17.92 28.19
C SER A 302 19.95 19.09 27.79
N LYS A 303 21.09 19.21 28.48
CA LYS A 303 22.12 20.23 28.18
C LYS A 303 22.70 20.16 26.76
N ASN A 304 22.46 19.06 26.04
CA ASN A 304 22.93 18.88 24.67
C ASN A 304 22.01 19.53 23.62
N MET A 305 20.79 19.88 24.01
CA MET A 305 19.81 20.54 23.15
C MET A 305 20.03 22.05 23.20
N LYS A 306 20.18 22.67 22.03
CA LYS A 306 20.35 24.12 21.91
C LYS A 306 19.21 24.70 21.11
N GLU A 307 18.55 25.71 21.66
CA GLU A 307 17.57 26.51 20.93
C GLU A 307 18.27 27.20 19.74
N VAL A 308 17.62 27.17 18.57
CA VAL A 308 18.17 27.69 17.31
C VAL A 308 17.06 28.36 16.52
N PRO A 309 17.33 29.49 15.83
CA PRO A 309 16.37 30.05 14.90
C PRO A 309 16.19 29.13 13.68
N ASP A 310 14.95 29.00 13.21
CA ASP A 310 14.59 28.31 11.97
C ASP A 310 13.54 29.15 11.24
N HIS A 311 13.57 29.16 9.91
CA HIS A 311 12.59 29.89 9.11
C HIS A 311 11.23 29.18 9.05
N SER A 312 11.17 27.89 9.35
CA SER A 312 9.94 27.11 9.25
C SER A 312 9.01 27.31 10.45
N LEU A 313 9.55 27.42 11.68
CA LEU A 313 8.75 27.52 12.91
C LEU A 313 9.50 28.38 13.96
N PRO A 314 8.76 29.07 14.85
CA PRO A 314 9.35 30.09 15.73
C PRO A 314 10.22 29.53 16.85
N LEU A 315 9.96 28.29 17.31
CA LEU A 315 10.69 27.69 18.43
C LEU A 315 11.24 26.32 18.02
N CYS A 316 12.57 26.26 17.88
CA CYS A 316 13.27 25.06 17.43
C CYS A 316 14.52 24.77 18.23
N TRP A 317 14.91 23.50 18.24
CA TRP A 317 16.10 23.01 18.90
C TRP A 317 16.94 22.15 17.95
N LYS A 318 18.27 22.26 18.11
CA LYS A 318 19.24 21.40 17.47
C LYS A 318 19.97 20.55 18.48
N GLY A 319 20.24 19.31 18.08
CA GLY A 319 21.14 18.41 18.78
C GLY A 319 22.60 18.58 18.32
N LYS A 320 23.45 17.64 18.71
CA LYS A 320 24.85 17.56 18.24
C LYS A 320 24.96 17.24 16.74
N LYS A 321 23.98 16.52 16.21
CA LYS A 321 23.83 16.17 14.80
C LYS A 321 22.46 16.63 14.32
N PRO A 322 22.30 16.97 13.03
CA PRO A 322 20.99 17.25 12.45
C PRO A 322 20.06 16.05 12.61
N PHE A 323 18.82 16.30 13.04
CA PHE A 323 17.77 15.29 13.13
C PHE A 323 17.26 14.95 11.73
N LYS A 324 16.99 13.67 11.48
CA LYS A 324 16.37 13.19 10.25
C LYS A 324 14.88 12.91 10.43
N SER A 325 14.45 12.66 11.66
CA SER A 325 13.05 12.41 12.01
C SER A 325 12.76 12.76 13.47
N VAL A 326 11.47 12.89 13.83
CA VAL A 326 11.07 13.15 15.23
C VAL A 326 11.50 12.00 16.15
N LEU A 327 11.64 10.77 15.64
CA LEU A 327 12.14 9.62 16.42
C LEU A 327 13.55 9.85 16.96
N ASP A 328 14.39 10.63 16.26
CA ASP A 328 15.75 10.94 16.69
C ASP A 328 15.78 11.83 17.94
N VAL A 329 14.71 12.59 18.18
CA VAL A 329 14.61 13.57 19.27
C VAL A 329 13.53 13.24 20.30
N LYS A 330 12.62 12.29 20.00
CA LYS A 330 11.47 11.93 20.84
C LYS A 330 11.83 11.69 22.31
N LYS A 331 12.98 11.10 22.60
CA LYS A 331 13.43 10.80 23.98
C LYS A 331 13.76 12.03 24.82
N GLU A 332 13.99 13.18 24.19
CA GLU A 332 14.25 14.46 24.85
C GLU A 332 12.95 15.18 25.25
N PHE A 333 11.78 14.70 24.80
CA PHE A 333 10.49 15.35 24.95
C PHE A 333 9.46 14.40 25.59
N LYS A 334 8.46 14.94 26.29
CA LYS A 334 7.42 14.17 26.99
C LYS A 334 6.03 14.47 26.45
N SER A 335 5.06 13.59 26.65
CA SER A 335 3.69 13.82 26.18
C SER A 335 3.06 15.07 26.82
N VAL A 336 2.33 15.84 26.00
CA VAL A 336 1.38 16.86 26.47
C VAL A 336 0.05 16.17 26.72
N ILE A 337 -0.63 16.49 27.82
CA ILE A 337 -1.87 15.82 28.18
C ILE A 337 -2.95 16.87 28.49
N LEU A 338 -4.11 16.72 27.86
CA LEU A 338 -5.32 17.49 28.12
C LEU A 338 -6.31 16.62 28.89
N ASN A 339 -6.67 17.06 30.10
CA ASN A 339 -7.63 16.36 30.95
C ASN A 339 -8.94 17.16 31.03
N PHE A 340 -10.00 16.66 30.40
CA PHE A 340 -11.28 17.37 30.28
C PHE A 340 -12.18 17.11 31.49
N SER A 341 -12.77 18.19 32.03
CA SER A 341 -13.62 18.13 33.23
C SER A 341 -15.01 17.51 33.00
N ASN A 342 -15.44 17.41 31.74
CA ASN A 342 -16.85 17.23 31.38
C ASN A 342 -17.25 15.77 31.04
N GLY A 343 -16.35 14.80 31.22
CA GLY A 343 -16.58 13.37 31.02
C GLY A 343 -15.97 12.54 32.15
N LYS A 344 -16.27 11.23 32.22
CA LYS A 344 -15.60 10.29 33.15
C LYS A 344 -14.10 10.23 32.79
N LYS A 345 -13.30 11.18 33.30
CA LYS A 345 -11.85 11.35 33.06
C LYS A 345 -11.46 11.19 31.58
N ALA A 346 -12.06 12.00 30.70
CA ALA A 346 -11.65 12.04 29.29
C ALA A 346 -10.24 12.68 29.19
N LEU A 347 -9.25 11.82 29.00
CA LEU A 347 -7.84 12.16 28.89
C LEU A 347 -7.42 12.07 27.42
N MET A 348 -6.83 13.14 26.90
CA MET A 348 -6.21 13.18 25.58
C MET A 348 -4.71 13.33 25.76
N GLU A 349 -3.95 12.32 25.35
CA GLU A 349 -2.49 12.34 25.34
C GLU A 349 -2.00 12.69 23.93
N ILE A 350 -1.12 13.68 23.87
CA ILE A 350 -0.46 14.19 22.67
C ILE A 350 1.03 13.86 22.81
N PRO A 351 1.50 12.76 22.19
CA PRO A 351 2.90 12.37 22.29
C PRO A 351 3.81 13.30 21.46
N PRO A 352 5.14 13.30 21.67
CA PRO A 352 6.09 14.20 20.98
C PRO A 352 5.99 14.19 19.46
N GLU A 353 5.74 13.03 18.88
CA GLU A 353 5.49 12.85 17.45
C GLU A 353 4.29 13.61 16.89
N ASN A 354 3.36 14.06 17.74
CA ASN A 354 2.16 14.84 17.34
C ASN A 354 2.28 16.34 17.64
N TYR A 355 3.40 16.80 18.21
CA TYR A 355 3.61 18.24 18.42
C TYR A 355 4.99 18.74 18.00
N LEU A 356 5.86 17.87 17.48
CA LEU A 356 7.18 18.22 16.96
C LEU A 356 7.26 18.02 15.44
N ILE A 357 7.91 18.96 14.76
CA ILE A 357 8.24 18.87 13.34
C ILE A 357 9.76 18.88 13.19
N VAL A 358 10.33 17.95 12.43
CA VAL A 358 11.73 18.05 12.01
C VAL A 358 11.82 18.75 10.65
N THR A 359 12.48 19.90 10.63
CA THR A 359 12.60 20.74 9.43
C THR A 359 13.64 20.20 8.46
N LYS A 360 13.65 20.74 7.23
CA LYS A 360 14.69 20.42 6.23
C LYS A 360 16.12 20.76 6.67
N TYR A 361 16.26 21.60 7.69
CA TYR A 361 17.54 21.97 8.28
C TYR A 361 17.99 21.00 9.39
N GLY A 362 17.18 19.98 9.68
CA GLY A 362 17.43 18.99 10.72
C GLY A 362 17.27 19.53 12.14
N ASN A 363 16.43 20.55 12.31
CA ASN A 363 16.04 21.08 13.62
C ASN A 363 14.69 20.49 14.03
N ALA A 364 14.51 20.22 15.32
CA ALA A 364 13.23 19.82 15.88
C ALA A 364 12.47 21.06 16.38
N CYS A 365 11.29 21.31 15.85
CA CYS A 365 10.52 22.51 16.09
C CYS A 365 9.19 22.22 16.77
N LEU A 366 8.77 23.09 17.68
CA LEU A 366 7.49 23.01 18.35
C LEU A 366 6.38 23.45 17.39
N GLY A 367 5.46 22.53 17.13
CA GLY A 367 4.26 22.75 16.33
C GLY A 367 3.04 23.25 17.14
N ILE A 368 3.20 23.42 18.46
CA ILE A 368 2.25 24.20 19.26
C ILE A 368 2.71 25.65 19.23
N LEU A 369 1.83 26.55 18.80
CA LEU A 369 2.13 27.97 18.57
C LEU A 369 1.37 28.87 19.56
N ASN A 370 1.81 30.13 19.65
CA ASN A 370 1.19 31.14 20.50
C ASN A 370 -0.04 31.74 19.78
N GLY A 371 -1.24 31.33 20.21
CA GLY A 371 -2.50 31.81 19.63
C GLY A 371 -2.71 33.31 19.75
N SER A 372 -2.09 33.97 20.75
CA SER A 372 -2.23 35.41 20.92
C SER A 372 -1.50 36.22 19.84
N GLU A 373 -0.49 35.65 19.17
CA GLU A 373 0.24 36.29 18.06
C GLU A 373 -0.56 36.30 16.75
N VAL A 374 -1.52 35.37 16.62
CA VAL A 374 -2.40 35.22 15.44
C VAL A 374 -3.84 35.65 15.73
N GLY A 375 -4.06 36.44 16.79
CA GLY A 375 -5.37 37.04 17.07
C GLY A 375 -6.40 36.12 17.73
N LEU A 376 -6.04 34.90 18.14
CA LEU A 376 -6.95 33.94 18.80
C LEU A 376 -7.23 34.25 20.28
N LYS A 377 -6.57 35.26 20.86
CA LYS A 377 -6.74 35.75 22.24
C LYS A 377 -6.66 34.61 23.28
N ASP A 378 -7.80 34.24 23.87
CA ASP A 378 -7.94 33.27 24.95
C ASP A 378 -8.36 31.86 24.46
N LEU A 379 -8.61 31.71 23.15
CA LEU A 379 -9.03 30.44 22.56
C LEU A 379 -7.85 29.49 22.38
N ASN A 380 -8.04 28.22 22.73
CA ASN A 380 -7.04 27.17 22.53
C ASN A 380 -7.56 26.23 21.45
N ILE A 381 -6.86 26.17 20.33
CA ILE A 381 -7.23 25.38 19.17
C ILE A 381 -6.30 24.18 19.07
N VAL A 382 -6.88 22.99 19.01
CA VAL A 382 -6.19 21.76 18.63
C VAL A 382 -6.39 21.55 17.12
N GLY A 383 -5.30 21.72 16.38
CA GLY A 383 -5.26 21.65 14.92
C GLY A 383 -4.73 20.33 14.35
N GLY A 384 -4.50 20.29 13.03
CA GLY A 384 -4.08 19.10 12.28
C GLY A 384 -2.77 18.45 12.76
N LEU A 385 -1.91 19.21 13.44
CA LEU A 385 -0.67 18.70 14.02
C LEU A 385 -0.84 17.57 15.03
N ASP A 386 -1.91 17.61 15.83
CA ASP A 386 -2.16 16.68 16.95
C ASP A 386 -2.42 15.22 16.51
N LYS A 387 -2.26 14.90 15.23
CA LYS A 387 -2.52 13.56 14.68
C LYS A 387 -1.46 13.05 13.68
N SER A 388 -0.22 13.57 13.72
CA SER A 388 0.79 13.35 12.67
C SER A 388 2.12 12.70 13.11
N ALA A 389 2.11 11.44 13.58
CA ALA A 389 3.32 10.68 13.95
C ALA A 389 4.00 9.81 12.85
N HIS A 390 4.99 10.34 12.14
CA HIS A 390 5.71 9.59 11.10
C HIS A 390 6.43 8.36 11.70
N ASP A 391 6.20 7.17 11.12
CA ASP A 391 7.05 5.99 11.27
C ASP A 391 7.64 5.64 9.90
N LYS A 392 8.96 5.75 9.77
CA LYS A 392 9.74 4.92 8.83
C LYS A 392 10.79 4.21 9.66
N TRP A 393 10.63 2.90 9.78
CA TRP A 393 11.65 2.01 10.27
C TRP A 393 12.60 1.67 9.11
N ALA A 394 13.77 2.29 9.07
CA ALA A 394 14.98 1.60 8.63
C ALA A 394 15.64 1.08 9.90
N GLY A 395 15.49 -0.22 10.15
CA GLY A 395 15.80 -0.86 11.43
C GLY A 395 17.21 -0.71 12.00
N GLY A 396 17.29 -1.08 13.27
CA GLY A 396 18.52 -1.41 13.96
C GLY A 396 18.62 -0.92 15.40
N ARG A 397 18.05 -1.72 16.31
CA ARG A 397 18.36 -1.87 17.75
C ARG A 397 17.62 -1.00 18.79
N ASP A 398 16.78 -1.73 19.52
CA ASP A 398 16.42 -1.61 20.93
C ASP A 398 15.32 -0.60 21.34
N ALA A 399 14.09 -0.93 20.92
CA ALA A 399 13.07 -1.32 21.91
C ALA A 399 13.39 -2.77 22.32
N GLY A 400 14.30 -2.87 23.27
CA GLY A 400 14.91 -4.09 23.81
C GLY A 400 15.38 -3.78 25.22
N ALA A 401 14.48 -4.00 26.17
CA ALA A 401 14.79 -4.38 27.54
C ALA A 401 13.63 -5.31 27.91
N ALA A 402 13.65 -6.60 27.59
CA ALA A 402 14.77 -7.53 27.40
C ALA A 402 15.67 -7.34 26.16
N PHE A 403 16.96 -7.66 26.33
CA PHE A 403 18.06 -7.63 25.35
C PHE A 403 18.61 -6.25 24.95
N SER A 404 19.52 -5.74 25.78
CA SER A 404 20.70 -5.04 25.29
C SER A 404 21.89 -5.34 26.21
N ALA A 405 22.74 -6.26 25.77
CA ALA A 405 24.12 -6.33 26.22
C ALA A 405 25.01 -6.55 25.00
N ALA A 406 26.04 -5.71 24.93
CA ALA A 406 27.30 -5.92 24.24
C ALA A 406 27.49 -5.34 22.80
N PHE A 407 28.34 -4.30 22.81
CA PHE A 407 29.33 -3.89 21.80
C PHE A 407 28.94 -3.09 20.54
N THR A 408 29.41 -1.84 20.56
CA THR A 408 30.08 -1.19 19.43
C THR A 408 31.60 -1.35 19.60
N HIS A 409 32.33 -1.74 18.56
CA HIS A 409 33.63 -1.15 18.16
C HIS A 409 34.08 -1.63 16.78
N ALA A 410 35.01 -0.86 16.19
CA ALA A 410 35.20 -0.62 14.77
C ALA A 410 36.13 -1.61 14.03
N THR A 411 35.98 -1.61 12.68
CA THR A 411 37.02 -1.78 11.62
C THR A 411 37.91 -3.04 11.54
N SER A 412 37.69 -3.85 10.48
CA SER A 412 38.63 -4.62 9.60
C SER A 412 39.62 -5.66 10.21
N PRO A 413 40.15 -6.66 9.45
CA PRO A 413 39.55 -7.60 8.49
C PRO A 413 39.73 -9.09 8.92
N ALA A 414 38.95 -9.99 8.30
CA ALA A 414 39.19 -11.43 8.15
C ALA A 414 39.70 -12.25 9.36
N THR A 415 38.83 -13.05 9.98
CA THR A 415 39.04 -14.49 10.24
C THR A 415 37.84 -15.11 10.95
N THR A 416 37.46 -16.31 10.51
CA THR A 416 36.38 -17.19 10.96
C THR A 416 36.53 -17.55 12.45
N ARG A 417 35.46 -17.45 13.27
CA ARG A 417 35.21 -18.34 14.43
C ARG A 417 33.78 -18.24 14.99
N SER A 418 33.27 -19.42 15.33
CA SER A 418 31.97 -19.76 15.93
C SER A 418 31.77 -19.14 17.32
N ILE A 419 30.52 -18.78 17.66
CA ILE A 419 30.13 -18.20 18.96
C ILE A 419 29.19 -19.18 19.68
N GLU A 420 29.63 -19.70 20.84
CA GLU A 420 28.74 -20.20 21.90
C GLU A 420 28.19 -18.98 22.68
N MET A 421 26.88 -18.95 22.93
CA MET A 421 26.19 -17.90 23.69
C MET A 421 25.96 -18.37 25.13
N ASP A 422 26.45 -17.61 26.09
CA ASP A 422 26.12 -17.77 27.51
C ASP A 422 25.19 -16.63 28.00
N SER A 423 24.33 -17.01 28.95
CA SER A 423 23.03 -16.46 29.34
C SER A 423 22.96 -15.06 29.98
N ALA A 424 21.83 -14.35 29.76
CA ALA A 424 21.00 -13.70 30.79
C ALA A 424 19.91 -12.80 30.17
N VAL A 425 18.74 -13.38 29.87
CA VAL A 425 17.45 -12.69 29.81
C VAL A 425 16.45 -13.53 30.60
N GLU A 426 15.70 -12.90 31.50
CA GLU A 426 14.59 -13.58 32.18
C GLU A 426 13.60 -14.09 31.12
N GLU A 427 13.62 -15.40 30.95
CA GLU A 427 12.84 -16.17 30.00
C GLU A 427 11.34 -16.02 30.32
N ALA A 428 10.57 -15.46 29.38
CA ALA A 428 9.26 -16.05 29.13
C ALA A 428 9.54 -17.53 28.89
N THR A 429 8.97 -18.41 29.72
CA THR A 429 9.22 -19.85 29.61
C THR A 429 9.07 -20.26 28.14
N GLU A 430 10.04 -20.99 27.58
CA GLU A 430 10.02 -21.49 26.19
C GLU A 430 8.64 -22.01 25.69
N PRO A 431 7.73 -22.56 26.51
CA PRO A 431 6.42 -23.00 26.07
C PRO A 431 5.49 -21.89 25.54
N GLU A 432 5.61 -20.63 25.95
CA GLU A 432 4.64 -19.60 25.55
C GLU A 432 4.93 -18.97 24.18
N ARG A 433 6.20 -18.89 23.77
CA ARG A 433 6.60 -18.24 22.50
C ARG A 433 5.99 -18.92 21.27
N TRP A 434 5.90 -20.25 21.30
CA TRP A 434 5.48 -21.07 20.15
C TRP A 434 4.12 -21.72 20.36
N ARG A 435 3.38 -21.32 21.41
CA ARG A 435 2.11 -21.94 21.81
C ARG A 435 1.12 -22.11 20.65
N ASP A 436 0.98 -21.09 19.81
CA ASP A 436 -0.01 -21.09 18.73
C ASP A 436 0.42 -22.04 17.59
N LEU A 437 1.71 -22.09 17.27
CA LEU A 437 2.27 -23.03 16.30
C LEU A 437 2.26 -24.47 16.83
N ASP A 438 2.69 -24.69 18.07
CA ASP A 438 2.69 -26.00 18.72
C ASP A 438 1.28 -26.57 18.82
N THR A 439 0.26 -25.71 18.97
CA THR A 439 -1.15 -26.15 18.91
C THR A 439 -1.52 -26.78 17.57
N LEU A 440 -0.94 -26.32 16.46
CA LEU A 440 -1.16 -26.88 15.12
C LEU A 440 -0.31 -28.13 14.87
N LEU A 441 0.91 -28.18 15.39
CA LEU A 441 1.88 -29.24 15.09
C LEU A 441 1.78 -30.46 16.02
N THR A 442 1.20 -30.31 17.21
CA THR A 442 1.13 -31.38 18.23
C THR A 442 -0.23 -32.07 18.33
N ARG A 443 -1.24 -31.59 17.62
CA ARG A 443 -2.62 -32.08 17.74
C ARG A 443 -3.09 -32.69 16.42
N ALA A 444 -3.66 -33.89 16.51
CA ALA A 444 -4.40 -34.45 15.39
C ALA A 444 -5.66 -33.62 15.10
N GLY A 445 -6.18 -33.73 13.87
CA GLY A 445 -7.42 -33.07 13.48
C GLY A 445 -8.00 -33.64 12.18
N ASN A 446 -9.26 -33.32 11.89
CA ASN A 446 -9.96 -33.86 10.71
C ASN A 446 -9.59 -33.16 9.39
N LEU A 447 -8.86 -32.05 9.47
CA LEU A 447 -8.48 -31.21 8.33
C LEU A 447 -6.98 -31.28 8.00
N VAL A 448 -6.26 -32.20 8.65
CA VAL A 448 -4.81 -32.43 8.45
C VAL A 448 -4.56 -33.22 7.16
N HIS A 449 -3.32 -33.20 6.68
CA HIS A 449 -2.91 -34.04 5.57
C HIS A 449 -2.88 -35.53 5.98
N ALA A 450 -3.05 -36.45 5.03
CA ALA A 450 -3.06 -37.90 5.33
C ALA A 450 -1.74 -38.38 5.96
N ASP A 451 -0.63 -37.75 5.57
CA ASP A 451 0.72 -38.08 6.04
C ASP A 451 1.15 -37.24 7.26
N PHE A 452 0.23 -36.52 7.91
CA PHE A 452 0.55 -35.71 9.08
C PHE A 452 0.69 -36.56 10.33
N ASP A 453 1.88 -36.55 10.92
CA ASP A 453 2.15 -37.17 12.22
C ASP A 453 2.40 -36.09 13.30
N PRO A 454 1.40 -35.77 14.15
CA PRO A 454 1.51 -34.71 15.13
C PRO A 454 2.56 -35.07 16.21
N SER A 455 3.59 -34.24 16.36
CA SER A 455 4.61 -34.47 17.38
C SER A 455 5.19 -33.17 17.94
N PRO A 456 5.58 -33.15 19.24
CA PRO A 456 6.27 -32.00 19.84
C PRO A 456 7.60 -31.65 19.15
N GLY A 457 8.26 -32.64 18.55
CA GLY A 457 9.54 -32.46 17.84
C GLY A 457 9.40 -31.91 16.42
N LEU A 458 8.19 -31.88 15.84
CA LEU A 458 7.99 -31.48 14.45
C LEU A 458 8.42 -30.03 14.20
N ARG A 459 8.13 -29.11 15.14
CA ARG A 459 8.57 -27.71 15.06
C ARG A 459 10.09 -27.59 14.97
N GLU A 460 10.80 -28.33 15.81
CA GLU A 460 12.26 -28.30 15.87
C GLU A 460 12.88 -28.95 14.63
N MET A 461 12.32 -30.07 14.18
CA MET A 461 12.70 -30.73 12.93
C MET A 461 12.53 -29.78 11.74
N MET A 462 11.38 -29.11 11.63
CA MET A 462 11.13 -28.12 10.58
C MET A 462 12.14 -26.97 10.63
N GLY A 463 12.36 -26.40 11.82
CA GLY A 463 13.30 -25.32 12.00
C GLY A 463 14.74 -25.68 11.63
N ASN A 464 15.17 -26.93 11.86
CA ASN A 464 16.56 -27.36 11.68
C ASN A 464 16.83 -28.01 10.31
N LEU A 465 15.85 -28.66 9.68
CA LEU A 465 16.03 -29.42 8.44
C LEU A 465 15.50 -28.71 7.20
N VAL A 466 14.48 -27.85 7.33
CA VAL A 466 13.84 -27.24 6.16
C VAL A 466 14.56 -25.98 5.75
N GLU A 467 15.17 -26.01 4.57
CA GLU A 467 15.82 -24.86 3.95
C GLU A 467 14.84 -24.19 2.97
N VAL A 468 14.49 -22.94 3.28
CA VAL A 468 13.54 -22.14 2.50
C VAL A 468 14.31 -21.09 1.71
N LEU A 469 14.12 -21.07 0.39
CA LEU A 469 14.60 -19.98 -0.46
C LEU A 469 13.45 -19.01 -0.72
N VAL A 470 13.64 -17.74 -0.35
CA VAL A 470 12.76 -16.63 -0.71
C VAL A 470 13.39 -15.85 -1.85
N VAL A 471 12.68 -15.72 -2.97
CA VAL A 471 13.15 -15.00 -4.17
C VAL A 471 12.32 -13.73 -4.35
N GLY A 472 12.95 -12.58 -4.17
CA GLY A 472 12.35 -11.25 -4.08
C GLY A 472 12.20 -10.81 -2.62
N ALA A 473 12.85 -9.70 -2.25
CA ALA A 473 12.78 -9.06 -0.94
C ALA A 473 12.11 -7.67 -1.00
N GLY A 474 11.57 -7.27 -2.14
CA GLY A 474 10.75 -6.07 -2.28
C GLY A 474 9.31 -6.27 -1.83
N GLY A 475 8.74 -5.31 -1.08
CA GLY A 475 7.32 -5.25 -0.72
C GLY A 475 6.77 -6.52 -0.05
N LEU A 476 6.21 -7.43 -0.86
CA LEU A 476 5.68 -8.73 -0.46
C LEU A 476 6.74 -9.62 0.21
N GLY A 477 7.98 -9.62 -0.29
CA GLY A 477 9.06 -10.46 0.23
C GLY A 477 9.42 -10.16 1.70
N CYS A 478 9.40 -8.88 2.10
CA CYS A 478 9.63 -8.45 3.48
C CYS A 478 8.58 -9.01 4.45
N GLU A 479 7.30 -8.90 4.09
CA GLU A 479 6.20 -9.41 4.91
C GLU A 479 6.26 -10.93 5.01
N LEU A 480 6.54 -11.61 3.88
CA LEU A 480 6.69 -13.06 3.83
C LEU A 480 7.82 -13.56 4.73
N LEU A 481 8.99 -12.91 4.73
CA LEU A 481 10.12 -13.31 5.58
C LEU A 481 9.76 -13.25 7.06
N LYS A 482 9.04 -12.20 7.47
CA LYS A 482 8.51 -12.09 8.83
C LYS A 482 7.50 -13.21 9.11
N ASP A 483 6.54 -13.46 8.22
CA ASP A 483 5.52 -14.50 8.42
C ASP A 483 6.14 -15.92 8.50
N LEU A 484 7.13 -16.23 7.65
CA LEU A 484 7.87 -17.50 7.68
C LEU A 484 8.69 -17.67 8.97
N ALA A 485 9.42 -16.63 9.39
CA ALA A 485 10.21 -16.67 10.63
C ALA A 485 9.32 -16.87 11.87
N LEU A 486 8.14 -16.25 11.90
CA LEU A 486 7.15 -16.41 12.97
C LEU A 486 6.36 -17.73 12.86
N SER A 487 6.46 -18.44 11.74
CA SER A 487 5.86 -19.76 11.52
C SER A 487 6.82 -20.93 11.82
N GLY A 488 7.97 -20.67 12.44
CA GLY A 488 8.90 -21.70 12.91
C GLY A 488 10.03 -22.06 11.95
N PHE A 489 10.07 -21.49 10.75
CA PHE A 489 11.20 -21.65 9.83
C PHE A 489 12.41 -20.86 10.33
N ARG A 490 13.61 -21.48 10.35
CA ARG A 490 14.85 -20.82 10.80
C ARG A 490 15.87 -20.63 9.68
N LYS A 491 15.99 -21.61 8.77
CA LYS A 491 16.93 -21.57 7.64
C LYS A 491 16.29 -20.88 6.43
N LEU A 492 16.27 -19.55 6.48
CA LEU A 492 15.75 -18.71 5.39
C LEU A 492 16.91 -18.14 4.57
N HIS A 493 16.90 -18.37 3.25
CA HIS A 493 17.83 -17.78 2.30
C HIS A 493 17.07 -16.79 1.42
N VAL A 494 17.69 -15.66 1.09
CA VAL A 494 17.04 -14.59 0.34
C VAL A 494 17.88 -14.22 -0.87
N ILE A 495 17.25 -14.15 -2.04
CA ILE A 495 17.83 -13.57 -3.26
C ILE A 495 16.93 -12.44 -3.74
N ASP A 496 17.54 -11.33 -4.14
CA ASP A 496 16.87 -10.18 -4.74
C ASP A 496 17.60 -9.79 -6.03
N MET A 497 16.83 -9.37 -7.04
CA MET A 497 17.31 -9.16 -8.42
C MET A 497 17.57 -7.68 -8.75
N ASP A 498 17.22 -6.76 -7.86
CA ASP A 498 17.30 -5.32 -8.11
C ASP A 498 18.71 -4.76 -7.86
N THR A 499 19.07 -3.72 -8.63
CA THR A 499 20.32 -2.96 -8.42
C THR A 499 20.05 -1.84 -7.43
N ILE A 500 20.97 -1.62 -6.49
CA ILE A 500 20.80 -0.72 -5.32
C ILE A 500 20.55 0.73 -5.75
N ASP A 501 19.35 1.26 -5.50
CA ASP A 501 19.02 2.70 -5.55
C ASP A 501 19.38 3.38 -4.21
N VAL A 502 19.43 4.72 -4.15
CA VAL A 502 19.66 5.49 -2.91
C VAL A 502 18.62 5.16 -1.82
N SER A 503 17.46 4.64 -2.23
CA SER A 503 16.42 4.06 -1.36
C SER A 503 16.80 2.69 -0.73
N ASN A 504 17.82 1.99 -1.26
CA ASN A 504 18.31 0.66 -0.85
C ASN A 504 19.69 0.69 -0.14
N LEU A 505 20.34 1.86 -0.03
CA LEU A 505 21.75 2.05 0.34
C LEU A 505 22.16 1.81 1.81
N ASN A 506 21.49 0.94 2.58
CA ASN A 506 21.99 0.59 3.93
C ASN A 506 22.34 -0.88 4.20
N ARG A 507 22.01 -1.87 3.36
CA ARG A 507 22.27 -3.28 3.73
C ARG A 507 22.44 -4.33 2.63
N GLN A 508 22.49 -3.99 1.34
CA GLN A 508 22.40 -4.99 0.27
C GLN A 508 23.73 -5.18 -0.48
N PHE A 509 24.24 -6.42 -0.50
CA PHE A 509 25.36 -6.89 -1.31
C PHE A 509 24.95 -8.24 -1.92
N LEU A 510 24.24 -8.32 -3.05
CA LEU A 510 23.81 -9.62 -3.61
C LEU A 510 23.83 -9.69 -5.15
N PHE A 511 24.02 -10.92 -5.65
CA PHE A 511 24.23 -11.36 -7.03
C PHE A 511 22.90 -11.72 -7.73
N ARG A 512 22.84 -11.78 -9.08
CA ARG A 512 21.61 -12.14 -9.81
C ARG A 512 21.28 -13.64 -9.66
N ILE A 513 20.00 -14.02 -9.77
CA ILE A 513 19.57 -15.44 -9.69
C ILE A 513 20.24 -16.32 -10.75
N GLU A 514 20.52 -15.73 -11.93
CA GLU A 514 21.12 -16.38 -13.09
C GLU A 514 22.62 -16.64 -12.90
N ASP A 515 23.26 -15.96 -11.95
CA ASP A 515 24.69 -16.10 -11.66
C ASP A 515 24.97 -17.30 -10.72
N LYS A 516 23.93 -17.97 -10.21
CA LYS A 516 24.05 -19.14 -9.33
C LYS A 516 24.00 -20.44 -10.13
N GLU A 517 24.94 -21.32 -9.83
CA GLU A 517 24.94 -22.68 -10.38
C GLU A 517 23.69 -23.44 -9.93
N ILE A 518 23.23 -24.40 -10.73
CA ILE A 518 22.05 -25.18 -10.42
C ILE A 518 22.18 -25.88 -9.06
N GLU A 519 23.37 -26.35 -8.71
CA GLU A 519 23.64 -27.04 -7.43
C GLU A 519 23.34 -26.19 -6.20
N PHE A 520 23.42 -24.85 -6.30
CA PHE A 520 23.00 -23.99 -5.20
C PHE A 520 21.52 -24.21 -4.84
N TYR A 521 20.66 -24.45 -5.84
CA TYR A 521 19.23 -24.63 -5.62
C TYR A 521 18.86 -26.03 -5.10
N SER A 522 19.78 -26.99 -5.13
CA SER A 522 19.53 -28.37 -4.71
C SER A 522 19.29 -28.49 -3.20
N GLN A 523 19.83 -27.57 -2.39
CA GLN A 523 19.71 -27.58 -0.92
C GLN A 523 18.30 -27.25 -0.40
N PHE A 524 17.52 -26.47 -1.14
CA PHE A 524 16.22 -25.98 -0.66
C PHE A 524 15.13 -27.04 -0.74
N SER A 525 14.28 -27.14 0.28
CA SER A 525 13.09 -28.01 0.27
C SER A 525 11.89 -27.31 -0.36
N ILE A 526 11.80 -26.00 -0.16
CA ILE A 526 10.72 -25.15 -0.65
C ILE A 526 11.27 -23.80 -1.12
N ILE A 527 10.72 -23.32 -2.23
CA ILE A 527 11.06 -22.03 -2.84
C ILE A 527 9.81 -21.16 -2.83
N VAL A 528 9.88 -19.99 -2.20
CA VAL A 528 8.78 -19.04 -2.14
C VAL A 528 9.11 -17.82 -3.01
N LEU A 529 8.26 -17.56 -4.00
CA LEU A 529 8.45 -16.48 -4.98
C LEU A 529 7.64 -15.26 -4.60
N CYS A 530 8.30 -14.10 -4.57
CA CYS A 530 7.72 -12.78 -4.37
C CYS A 530 8.24 -11.82 -5.44
N LEU A 531 8.20 -12.29 -6.69
CA LEU A 531 8.79 -11.61 -7.84
C LEU A 531 7.81 -10.61 -8.46
N ASP A 532 8.29 -9.69 -9.27
CA ASP A 532 7.51 -8.73 -10.04
C ASP A 532 7.55 -9.05 -11.55
N SER A 533 8.57 -9.76 -12.01
CA SER A 533 8.77 -10.20 -13.40
C SER A 533 8.19 -11.60 -13.68
N ILE A 534 7.60 -11.77 -14.87
CA ILE A 534 7.16 -13.06 -15.41
C ILE A 534 8.38 -13.90 -15.81
N GLU A 535 9.41 -13.27 -16.36
CA GLU A 535 10.66 -13.90 -16.79
C GLU A 535 11.38 -14.55 -15.59
N ALA A 536 11.52 -13.82 -14.48
CA ALA A 536 12.15 -14.34 -13.27
C ALA A 536 11.36 -15.53 -12.68
N ARG A 537 10.02 -15.45 -12.67
CA ARG A 537 9.16 -16.57 -12.23
C ARG A 537 9.31 -17.79 -13.14
N SER A 538 9.35 -17.58 -14.45
CA SER A 538 9.52 -18.64 -15.45
C SER A 538 10.90 -19.33 -15.31
N TYR A 539 11.94 -18.56 -15.02
CA TYR A 539 13.28 -19.07 -14.76
C TYR A 539 13.32 -19.96 -13.52
N ILE A 540 12.88 -19.47 -12.36
CA ILE A 540 12.91 -20.26 -11.11
C ILE A 540 11.99 -21.47 -11.21
N ASN A 541 10.85 -21.36 -11.90
CA ASN A 541 10.00 -22.51 -12.20
C ASN A 541 10.75 -23.57 -13.02
N SER A 542 11.54 -23.17 -14.01
CA SER A 542 12.35 -24.08 -14.81
C SER A 542 13.46 -24.74 -13.98
N VAL A 543 14.09 -24.00 -13.06
CA VAL A 543 15.09 -24.53 -12.12
C VAL A 543 14.46 -25.58 -11.20
N ALA A 544 13.34 -25.26 -10.54
CA ALA A 544 12.65 -26.17 -9.63
C ALA A 544 12.15 -27.45 -10.35
N CYS A 545 11.61 -27.30 -11.57
CA CYS A 545 11.21 -28.44 -12.40
C CYS A 545 12.41 -29.21 -12.97
N GLY A 546 13.58 -28.58 -13.06
CA GLY A 546 14.82 -29.21 -13.51
C GLY A 546 15.25 -30.36 -12.59
N PHE A 547 15.06 -30.22 -11.27
CA PHE A 547 15.37 -31.28 -10.30
C PHE A 547 14.39 -32.45 -10.32
N LEU A 548 13.23 -32.29 -10.94
CA LEU A 548 12.16 -33.28 -10.87
C LEU A 548 12.52 -34.54 -11.67
N GLU A 549 12.67 -35.66 -10.98
CA GLU A 549 12.88 -36.97 -11.59
C GLU A 549 11.58 -37.77 -11.64
N TYR A 550 11.56 -38.75 -12.54
CA TYR A 550 10.42 -39.60 -12.83
C TYR A 550 10.84 -41.06 -12.73
N ASP A 551 9.98 -41.88 -12.15
CA ASP A 551 10.15 -43.32 -12.19
C ASP A 551 9.81 -43.87 -13.58
N SER A 552 9.90 -45.20 -13.71
CA SER A 552 9.64 -45.90 -14.95
C SER A 552 8.18 -45.80 -15.43
N ASP A 553 7.24 -45.44 -14.54
CA ASP A 553 5.82 -45.23 -14.85
C ASP A 553 5.50 -43.76 -15.16
N ASP A 554 6.52 -42.91 -15.41
CA ASP A 554 6.38 -41.46 -15.54
C ASP A 554 5.68 -40.81 -14.33
N LYS A 555 5.82 -41.37 -13.12
CA LYS A 555 5.37 -40.72 -11.87
C LYS A 555 6.51 -39.93 -11.24
N PRO A 556 6.23 -38.71 -10.73
CA PRO A 556 7.25 -37.90 -10.07
C PRO A 556 7.80 -38.57 -8.80
N ILE A 557 9.13 -38.64 -8.69
CA ILE A 557 9.80 -39.19 -7.51
C ILE A 557 9.73 -38.16 -6.35
N PRO A 558 9.05 -38.45 -5.23
CA PRO A 558 8.72 -37.44 -4.21
C PRO A 558 9.92 -36.68 -3.63
N VAL A 559 11.06 -37.36 -3.40
CA VAL A 559 12.26 -36.73 -2.79
C VAL A 559 12.93 -35.70 -3.70
N THR A 560 12.64 -35.74 -5.00
CA THR A 560 13.20 -34.81 -6.00
C THR A 560 12.34 -33.57 -6.22
N ILE A 561 11.14 -33.53 -5.62
CA ILE A 561 10.20 -32.41 -5.75
C ILE A 561 10.70 -31.22 -4.94
N LYS A 562 10.88 -30.09 -5.61
CA LYS A 562 11.06 -28.78 -4.97
C LYS A 562 9.71 -28.09 -4.87
N PHE A 563 9.17 -27.98 -3.66
CA PHE A 563 7.90 -27.31 -3.44
C PHE A 563 8.01 -25.82 -3.76
N MET A 564 6.93 -25.24 -4.27
CA MET A 564 6.92 -23.85 -4.67
C MET A 564 5.64 -23.16 -4.22
N VAL A 565 5.79 -21.94 -3.69
CA VAL A 565 4.67 -21.04 -3.39
C VAL A 565 4.93 -19.72 -4.09
N ASP A 566 4.06 -19.30 -4.99
CA ASP A 566 4.18 -18.05 -5.75
C ASP A 566 3.15 -17.02 -5.26
N GLY A 567 3.63 -15.84 -4.88
CA GLY A 567 2.80 -14.69 -4.54
C GLY A 567 2.93 -13.58 -5.57
N GLY A 568 1.83 -12.85 -5.80
CA GLY A 568 1.83 -11.65 -6.62
C GLY A 568 0.78 -10.65 -6.17
N THR A 569 1.07 -9.37 -6.38
CA THR A 569 0.23 -8.25 -5.92
C THR A 569 0.20 -7.15 -6.98
N GLU A 570 -0.98 -6.58 -7.20
CA GLU A 570 -1.20 -5.42 -8.07
C GLU A 570 -2.33 -4.57 -7.47
N GLY A 571 -1.96 -3.44 -6.87
CA GLY A 571 -2.90 -2.54 -6.18
C GLY A 571 -3.68 -3.28 -5.09
N PHE A 572 -5.00 -3.35 -5.26
CA PHE A 572 -5.92 -4.06 -4.35
C PHE A 572 -6.19 -5.51 -4.77
N LYS A 573 -5.45 -6.05 -5.73
CA LYS A 573 -5.57 -7.45 -6.16
C LYS A 573 -4.30 -8.22 -5.85
N GLY A 574 -4.43 -9.51 -5.64
CA GLY A 574 -3.28 -10.38 -5.49
C GLY A 574 -3.63 -11.85 -5.66
N HIS A 575 -2.60 -12.69 -5.69
CA HIS A 575 -2.75 -14.13 -5.75
C HIS A 575 -1.69 -14.84 -4.93
N ALA A 576 -2.05 -16.04 -4.45
CA ALA A 576 -1.12 -17.01 -3.90
C ALA A 576 -1.33 -18.34 -4.63
N ARG A 577 -0.25 -18.95 -5.10
CA ARG A 577 -0.27 -20.18 -5.89
C ARG A 577 0.61 -21.24 -5.25
N VAL A 578 0.09 -22.46 -5.14
CA VAL A 578 0.85 -23.62 -4.67
C VAL A 578 1.23 -24.48 -5.87
N ILE A 579 2.53 -24.60 -6.11
CA ILE A 579 3.11 -25.36 -7.21
C ILE A 579 3.87 -26.56 -6.62
N ILE A 580 3.46 -27.75 -7.04
CA ILE A 580 4.11 -29.02 -6.73
C ILE A 580 4.51 -29.62 -8.07
N PRO A 581 5.77 -29.41 -8.52
CA PRO A 581 6.23 -29.86 -9.83
C PRO A 581 5.86 -31.33 -10.12
N GLY A 582 5.27 -31.57 -11.29
CA GLY A 582 4.79 -32.89 -11.71
C GLY A 582 3.45 -33.33 -11.12
N LYS A 583 2.92 -32.67 -10.08
CA LYS A 583 1.59 -32.98 -9.51
C LYS A 583 0.57 -31.89 -9.84
N THR A 584 0.84 -30.64 -9.48
CA THR A 584 -0.02 -29.49 -9.81
C THR A 584 0.52 -28.76 -11.05
N PRO A 585 -0.27 -27.90 -11.72
CA PRO A 585 0.27 -27.08 -12.82
C PRO A 585 1.45 -26.23 -12.36
N CYS A 586 2.55 -26.32 -13.10
CA CYS A 586 3.69 -25.44 -12.91
C CYS A 586 3.38 -24.01 -13.40
N PHE A 587 4.29 -23.06 -13.17
CA PHE A 587 4.09 -21.68 -13.60
C PHE A 587 3.80 -21.57 -15.12
N GLU A 588 4.49 -22.39 -15.92
CA GLU A 588 4.36 -22.40 -17.37
C GLU A 588 3.00 -22.92 -17.87
N CYS A 589 2.39 -23.89 -17.17
CA CYS A 589 1.06 -24.41 -17.52
C CYS A 589 -0.01 -23.32 -17.51
N ASN A 590 0.16 -22.33 -16.64
CA ASN A 590 -0.81 -21.26 -16.40
C ASN A 590 -0.25 -19.88 -16.75
N ILE A 591 0.75 -19.79 -17.62
CA ILE A 591 1.36 -18.50 -18.00
C ILE A 591 0.35 -17.57 -18.69
N TRP A 592 -0.65 -18.14 -19.36
CA TRP A 592 -1.73 -17.41 -20.03
C TRP A 592 -2.65 -16.64 -19.07
N LEU A 593 -2.60 -16.91 -17.75
CA LEU A 593 -3.33 -16.13 -16.75
C LEU A 593 -2.77 -14.71 -16.61
N PHE A 594 -1.52 -14.46 -17.01
CA PHE A 594 -0.93 -13.13 -17.00
C PHE A 594 -1.36 -12.38 -18.27
N PRO A 595 -1.97 -11.18 -18.14
CA PRO A 595 -2.38 -10.42 -19.30
C PRO A 595 -1.16 -10.05 -20.16
N PRO A 596 -1.30 -10.03 -21.50
CA PRO A 596 -0.22 -9.56 -22.35
C PRO A 596 0.11 -8.11 -22.00
N GLN A 597 1.40 -7.80 -21.84
CA GLN A 597 1.82 -6.42 -21.63
C GLN A 597 1.33 -5.53 -22.78
N VAL A 598 0.74 -4.39 -22.42
CA VAL A 598 0.17 -3.44 -23.39
C VAL A 598 1.32 -2.85 -24.20
N LYS A 599 1.44 -3.27 -25.47
CA LYS A 599 2.38 -2.67 -26.42
C LYS A 599 1.62 -1.82 -27.41
N PHE A 600 2.00 -0.56 -27.50
CA PHE A 600 1.42 0.36 -28.48
C PHE A 600 2.04 0.11 -29.87
N PRO A 601 1.22 0.01 -30.94
CA PRO A 601 1.75 -0.07 -32.30
C PRO A 601 2.57 1.17 -32.66
N LEU A 602 3.74 1.00 -33.30
CA LEU A 602 4.61 2.11 -33.69
C LEU A 602 3.90 3.15 -34.57
N CYS A 603 3.03 2.73 -35.49
CA CYS A 603 2.23 3.65 -36.31
C CYS A 603 1.29 4.53 -35.48
N THR A 604 0.79 4.03 -34.35
CA THR A 604 -0.06 4.80 -33.43
C THR A 604 0.76 5.83 -32.66
N LEU A 605 1.97 5.46 -32.22
CA LEU A 605 2.88 6.39 -31.54
C LEU A 605 3.38 7.49 -32.49
N ALA A 606 3.78 7.11 -33.69
CA ALA A 606 4.42 7.99 -34.67
C ALA A 606 3.44 8.93 -35.39
N GLU A 607 2.23 8.45 -35.74
CA GLU A 607 1.32 9.21 -36.62
C GLU A 607 0.03 9.64 -35.93
N THR A 608 -0.57 8.78 -35.10
CA THR A 608 -1.94 8.99 -34.59
C THR A 608 -2.06 8.74 -33.08
N PRO A 609 -1.36 9.52 -32.23
CA PRO A 609 -1.51 9.42 -30.78
C PRO A 609 -2.96 9.78 -30.37
N ARG A 610 -3.48 9.10 -29.34
CA ARG A 610 -4.88 9.25 -28.88
C ARG A 610 -4.99 9.45 -27.38
N THR A 611 -3.96 9.10 -26.64
CA THR A 611 -3.91 9.15 -25.18
C THR A 611 -2.58 9.74 -24.74
N ALA A 612 -2.52 10.28 -23.52
CA ALA A 612 -1.29 10.80 -22.94
C ALA A 612 -0.16 9.75 -22.90
N ALA A 613 -0.51 8.46 -22.70
CA ALA A 613 0.47 7.36 -22.73
C ALA A 613 1.13 7.21 -24.10
N HIS A 614 0.40 7.42 -25.21
CA HIS A 614 0.98 7.38 -26.55
C HIS A 614 2.01 8.51 -26.75
N CYS A 615 1.76 9.70 -26.20
CA CYS A 615 2.69 10.83 -26.27
C CYS A 615 3.96 10.57 -25.46
N ILE A 616 3.83 9.96 -24.28
CA ILE A 616 4.95 9.58 -23.41
C ILE A 616 5.81 8.49 -24.08
N GLU A 617 5.19 7.44 -24.61
CA GLU A 617 5.91 6.34 -25.28
C GLU A 617 6.55 6.78 -26.60
N TYR A 618 5.93 7.72 -27.32
CA TYR A 618 6.58 8.36 -28.46
C TYR A 618 7.87 9.08 -28.03
N ALA A 619 7.83 9.85 -26.94
CA ALA A 619 9.00 10.56 -26.44
C ALA A 619 10.13 9.59 -26.03
N HIS A 620 9.77 8.47 -25.40
CA HIS A 620 10.72 7.46 -24.91
C HIS A 620 11.30 6.56 -25.99
N LEU A 621 10.47 5.92 -26.81
CA LEU A 621 10.93 4.90 -27.75
C LEU A 621 11.47 5.50 -29.06
N ILE A 622 10.89 6.63 -29.49
CA ILE A 622 11.20 7.25 -30.78
C ILE A 622 12.06 8.50 -30.55
N LYS A 623 11.54 9.49 -29.83
CA LYS A 623 12.15 10.83 -29.78
C LYS A 623 13.48 10.86 -29.03
N TRP A 624 13.61 10.07 -27.96
CA TRP A 624 14.86 9.96 -27.20
C TRP A 624 16.02 9.56 -28.10
N ASN A 625 15.84 8.49 -28.89
CA ASN A 625 16.88 7.96 -29.77
C ASN A 625 17.19 8.90 -30.95
N GLU A 626 16.21 9.68 -31.42
CA GLU A 626 16.43 10.72 -32.44
C GLU A 626 17.34 11.86 -31.93
N VAL A 627 17.13 12.29 -30.68
CA VAL A 627 17.82 13.46 -30.12
C VAL A 627 19.13 13.08 -29.42
N HIS A 628 19.20 11.88 -28.84
CA HIS A 628 20.36 11.37 -28.11
C HIS A 628 20.90 10.06 -28.72
N PRO A 629 21.39 10.09 -29.98
CA PRO A 629 21.88 8.89 -30.64
C PRO A 629 23.04 8.28 -29.86
N GLY A 630 22.89 7.00 -29.48
CA GLY A 630 23.92 6.24 -28.76
C GLY A 630 23.96 6.43 -27.24
N LYS A 631 23.11 7.29 -26.64
CA LYS A 631 22.96 7.39 -25.18
C LYS A 631 21.74 6.57 -24.73
N PRO A 632 21.91 5.50 -23.95
CA PRO A 632 20.78 4.73 -23.44
C PRO A 632 19.92 5.62 -22.51
N PHE A 633 18.61 5.46 -22.62
CA PHE A 633 17.68 6.08 -21.68
C PHE A 633 17.81 5.40 -20.32
N ASP A 634 17.73 6.22 -19.27
CA ASP A 634 17.75 5.76 -17.87
C ASP A 634 16.50 6.30 -17.20
N ALA A 635 15.62 5.41 -16.75
CA ALA A 635 14.35 5.77 -16.13
C ALA A 635 14.53 6.28 -14.69
N ASP A 636 15.68 6.03 -14.07
CA ASP A 636 15.99 6.46 -12.70
C ASP A 636 16.73 7.80 -12.66
N ASP A 637 17.26 8.25 -13.80
CA ASP A 637 17.82 9.59 -13.96
C ASP A 637 16.69 10.64 -14.04
N ALA A 638 16.70 11.57 -13.09
CA ALA A 638 15.70 12.63 -12.99
C ALA A 638 15.72 13.59 -14.19
N GLU A 639 16.89 13.86 -14.77
CA GLU A 639 17.03 14.71 -15.96
C GLU A 639 16.46 14.02 -17.20
N HIS A 640 16.74 12.72 -17.36
CA HIS A 640 16.17 11.90 -18.43
C HIS A 640 14.63 11.86 -18.34
N MET A 641 14.09 11.60 -17.14
CA MET A 641 12.65 11.59 -16.91
C MET A 641 12.00 12.95 -17.15
N GLN A 642 12.64 14.04 -16.71
CA GLN A 642 12.16 15.39 -16.94
C GLN A 642 12.16 15.76 -18.43
N TRP A 643 13.15 15.28 -19.18
CA TRP A 643 13.20 15.47 -20.63
C TRP A 643 12.05 14.75 -21.34
N ILE A 644 11.79 13.49 -20.99
CA ILE A 644 10.66 12.71 -21.53
C ILE A 644 9.34 13.40 -21.24
N TYR A 645 9.11 13.84 -20.00
CA TYR A 645 7.91 14.58 -19.62
C TYR A 645 7.72 15.84 -20.47
N SER A 646 8.78 16.63 -20.64
CA SER A 646 8.75 17.88 -21.42
C SER A 646 8.43 17.63 -22.90
N GLU A 647 9.00 16.58 -23.48
CA GLU A 647 8.77 16.25 -24.90
C GLU A 647 7.39 15.62 -25.13
N ALA A 648 6.92 14.79 -24.19
CA ALA A 648 5.57 14.24 -24.19
C ALA A 648 4.51 15.35 -24.08
N LEU A 649 4.74 16.39 -23.29
CA LEU A 649 3.85 17.55 -23.19
C LEU A 649 3.71 18.29 -24.53
N LYS A 650 4.83 18.59 -25.20
CA LYS A 650 4.80 19.23 -26.54
C LYS A 650 4.03 18.38 -27.55
N ARG A 651 4.27 17.06 -27.53
CA ARG A 651 3.57 16.10 -28.40
C ARG A 651 2.08 16.06 -28.08
N ALA A 652 1.69 16.13 -26.82
CA ALA A 652 0.29 16.13 -26.42
C ALA A 652 -0.42 17.43 -26.86
N GLU A 653 0.23 18.58 -26.71
CA GLU A 653 -0.27 19.88 -27.17
C GLU A 653 -0.52 19.89 -28.70
N LEU A 654 0.43 19.37 -29.48
CA LEU A 654 0.32 19.24 -30.95
C LEU A 654 -0.93 18.48 -31.42
N PHE A 655 -1.37 17.48 -30.65
CA PHE A 655 -2.52 16.63 -31.00
C PHE A 655 -3.77 16.95 -30.17
N GLY A 656 -3.75 18.01 -29.35
CA GLY A 656 -4.87 18.39 -28.47
C GLY A 656 -5.19 17.35 -27.39
N ILE A 657 -4.20 16.59 -26.94
CA ILE A 657 -4.34 15.52 -25.94
C ILE A 657 -4.01 16.10 -24.56
N SER A 658 -4.87 15.86 -23.57
CA SER A 658 -4.66 16.26 -22.18
C SER A 658 -4.30 15.07 -21.30
N GLY A 659 -3.77 15.33 -20.09
CA GLY A 659 -3.49 14.30 -19.08
C GLY A 659 -2.03 13.83 -19.01
N VAL A 660 -1.08 14.51 -19.66
CA VAL A 660 0.36 14.28 -19.43
C VAL A 660 0.77 15.01 -18.14
N THR A 661 1.09 14.25 -17.10
CA THR A 661 1.67 14.75 -15.84
C THR A 661 3.00 14.05 -15.58
N TYR A 662 3.88 14.64 -14.78
CA TYR A 662 5.16 14.01 -14.45
C TYR A 662 4.97 12.64 -13.78
N SER A 663 4.01 12.52 -12.86
CA SER A 663 3.68 11.25 -12.21
C SER A 663 3.14 10.20 -13.18
N PHE A 664 2.32 10.61 -14.16
CA PHE A 664 1.83 9.71 -15.20
C PHE A 664 2.95 9.29 -16.16
N THR A 665 3.88 10.21 -16.48
CA THR A 665 5.11 9.89 -17.23
C THR A 665 5.95 8.86 -16.48
N GLN A 666 6.19 9.02 -15.19
CA GLN A 666 6.86 8.01 -14.36
C GLN A 666 6.11 6.67 -14.38
N GLY A 667 4.79 6.71 -14.23
CA GLY A 667 3.93 5.53 -14.27
C GLY A 667 4.05 4.73 -15.57
N VAL A 668 3.98 5.41 -16.72
CA VAL A 668 4.07 4.79 -18.05
C VAL A 668 5.48 4.25 -18.30
N ILE A 669 6.52 5.04 -18.06
CA ILE A 669 7.91 4.68 -18.37
C ILE A 669 8.43 3.55 -17.47
N LYS A 670 8.18 3.65 -16.15
CA LYS A 670 8.61 2.64 -15.19
C LYS A 670 7.65 1.47 -15.08
N ASN A 671 6.54 1.47 -15.84
CA ASN A 671 5.43 0.50 -15.71
C ASN A 671 5.03 0.30 -14.24
N ILE A 672 4.87 1.40 -13.47
CA ILE A 672 4.68 1.33 -12.02
C ILE A 672 3.41 0.57 -11.69
N ILE A 673 3.57 -0.61 -11.09
CA ILE A 673 2.47 -1.38 -10.50
C ILE A 673 2.22 -0.82 -9.09
N PRO A 674 1.01 -0.33 -8.76
CA PRO A 674 0.71 0.16 -7.42
C PRO A 674 0.95 -0.93 -6.36
N ALA A 675 1.76 -0.63 -5.36
CA ALA A 675 2.04 -1.54 -4.24
C ALA A 675 1.33 -1.06 -2.98
N ILE A 676 0.52 -1.91 -2.37
CA ILE A 676 -0.27 -1.59 -1.18
C ILE A 676 0.08 -2.56 -0.06
N ALA A 677 0.48 -2.03 1.10
CA ALA A 677 0.92 -2.84 2.24
C ALA A 677 -0.13 -3.86 2.71
N SER A 678 -1.42 -3.49 2.69
CA SER A 678 -2.50 -4.40 3.07
C SER A 678 -2.61 -5.61 2.13
N THR A 679 -2.50 -5.39 0.82
CA THR A 679 -2.52 -6.46 -0.17
C THR A 679 -1.31 -7.37 -0.01
N ASN A 680 -0.12 -6.79 0.20
CA ASN A 680 1.11 -7.54 0.47
C ASN A 680 0.97 -8.41 1.72
N ALA A 681 0.41 -7.88 2.82
CA ALA A 681 0.21 -8.63 4.05
C ALA A 681 -0.81 -9.78 3.89
N ILE A 682 -1.88 -9.57 3.12
CA ILE A 682 -2.87 -10.63 2.85
C ILE A 682 -2.24 -11.77 2.03
N ILE A 683 -1.50 -11.43 0.98
CA ILE A 683 -0.87 -12.43 0.12
C ILE A 683 0.33 -13.10 0.81
N SER A 684 1.13 -12.36 1.59
CA SER A 684 2.24 -12.94 2.35
C SER A 684 1.74 -13.95 3.38
N ALA A 685 0.66 -13.62 4.10
CA ALA A 685 0.05 -14.52 5.07
C ALA A 685 -0.47 -15.79 4.38
N ALA A 686 -1.11 -15.67 3.22
CA ALA A 686 -1.53 -16.82 2.43
C ALA A 686 -0.32 -17.68 2.00
N CYS A 687 0.73 -17.06 1.45
CA CYS A 687 1.92 -17.77 1.00
C CYS A 687 2.67 -18.48 2.15
N ALA A 688 2.90 -17.79 3.27
CA ALA A 688 3.56 -18.36 4.44
C ALA A 688 2.74 -19.51 5.05
N LEU A 689 1.41 -19.37 5.09
CA LEU A 689 0.53 -20.42 5.58
C LEU A 689 0.58 -21.66 4.67
N GLU A 690 0.60 -21.50 3.35
CA GLU A 690 0.75 -22.62 2.42
C GLU A 690 2.13 -23.28 2.54
N ALA A 691 3.20 -22.50 2.74
CA ALA A 691 4.53 -23.05 3.02
C ALA A 691 4.56 -23.88 4.31
N LEU A 692 3.94 -23.38 5.38
CA LEU A 692 3.78 -24.11 6.64
C LEU A 692 3.02 -25.43 6.43
N LYS A 693 1.89 -25.40 5.71
CA LYS A 693 1.08 -26.60 5.43
C LYS A 693 1.84 -27.64 4.62
N LEU A 694 2.57 -27.23 3.58
CA LEU A 694 3.36 -28.12 2.73
C LEU A 694 4.46 -28.83 3.53
N MET A 695 5.16 -28.10 4.39
CA MET A 695 6.31 -28.63 5.11
C MET A 695 5.96 -29.38 6.40
N SER A 696 4.81 -29.06 7.01
CA SER A 696 4.37 -29.71 8.24
C SER A 696 3.31 -30.80 8.04
N GLY A 697 2.47 -30.71 7.00
CA GLY A 697 1.26 -31.52 6.86
C GLY A 697 0.11 -31.10 7.79
N CYS A 698 0.25 -30.03 8.59
CA CYS A 698 -0.73 -29.66 9.62
C CYS A 698 -2.13 -29.29 9.08
N SER A 699 -2.25 -29.06 7.77
CA SER A 699 -3.53 -28.93 7.07
C SER A 699 -3.38 -29.25 5.59
N LYS A 700 -4.51 -29.42 4.89
CA LYS A 700 -4.55 -29.49 3.44
C LYS A 700 -4.22 -28.11 2.83
N THR A 701 -3.46 -28.12 1.74
CA THR A 701 -3.19 -26.90 0.97
C THR A 701 -4.44 -26.40 0.25
N VAL A 702 -4.41 -25.15 -0.18
CA VAL A 702 -5.39 -24.63 -1.14
C VAL A 702 -5.36 -25.47 -2.43
N SER A 703 -6.45 -25.43 -3.22
CA SER A 703 -6.56 -26.06 -4.54
C SER A 703 -5.66 -25.41 -5.59
N ASN A 704 -4.38 -25.23 -5.32
CA ASN A 704 -3.32 -24.63 -6.15
C ASN A 704 -3.41 -23.14 -6.53
N TYR A 705 -4.57 -22.48 -6.56
CA TYR A 705 -4.63 -21.04 -6.83
C TYR A 705 -5.65 -20.30 -5.97
N LEU A 706 -5.18 -19.26 -5.28
CA LEU A 706 -5.99 -18.33 -4.49
C LEU A 706 -5.88 -16.95 -5.10
N THR A 707 -7.01 -16.27 -5.27
CA THR A 707 -7.07 -14.87 -5.67
C THR A 707 -7.72 -14.02 -4.59
N TYR A 708 -7.21 -12.80 -4.44
CA TYR A 708 -7.74 -11.76 -3.59
C TYR A 708 -8.11 -10.55 -4.44
N ASN A 709 -9.27 -9.96 -4.16
CA ASN A 709 -9.71 -8.69 -4.73
C ASN A 709 -10.32 -7.81 -3.64
N GLY A 710 -9.71 -6.65 -3.42
CA GLY A 710 -10.06 -5.64 -2.43
C GLY A 710 -10.74 -4.40 -2.99
N LEU A 711 -11.11 -4.36 -4.28
CA LEU A 711 -11.71 -3.17 -4.90
C LEU A 711 -13.16 -2.94 -4.44
N ASP A 712 -13.95 -4.02 -4.33
CA ASP A 712 -15.36 -3.99 -3.93
C ASP A 712 -15.56 -4.92 -2.73
N GLY A 713 -15.15 -4.47 -1.54
CA GLY A 713 -15.12 -5.30 -0.33
C GLY A 713 -13.93 -6.27 -0.30
N THR A 714 -14.04 -7.37 0.46
CA THR A 714 -13.00 -8.40 0.54
C THR A 714 -13.49 -9.68 -0.12
N HIS A 715 -12.98 -9.99 -1.31
CA HIS A 715 -13.28 -11.22 -2.02
C HIS A 715 -12.04 -12.11 -2.12
N ILE A 716 -12.17 -13.35 -1.66
CA ILE A 716 -11.15 -14.40 -1.81
C ILE A 716 -11.78 -15.58 -2.52
N ASN A 717 -11.14 -16.04 -3.59
CA ASN A 717 -11.58 -17.22 -4.33
C ASN A 717 -10.43 -18.23 -4.44
N ALA A 718 -10.75 -19.51 -4.24
CA ALA A 718 -9.83 -20.62 -4.46
C ALA A 718 -10.28 -21.38 -5.71
N SER A 719 -9.37 -21.68 -6.62
CA SER A 719 -9.67 -22.34 -7.89
C SER A 719 -8.60 -23.36 -8.22
N GLU A 720 -9.04 -24.53 -8.70
CA GLU A 720 -8.16 -25.61 -9.09
C GLU A 720 -7.86 -25.55 -10.58
N PHE A 721 -6.59 -25.32 -10.92
CA PHE A 721 -6.10 -25.48 -12.27
C PHE A 721 -5.53 -26.89 -12.49
N VAL A 722 -5.63 -27.38 -13.72
CA VAL A 722 -5.14 -28.71 -14.09
C VAL A 722 -3.76 -28.60 -14.74
N ARG A 723 -2.86 -29.53 -14.41
CA ARG A 723 -1.55 -29.65 -15.04
C ARG A 723 -1.70 -30.00 -16.52
N ASP A 724 -1.02 -29.25 -17.38
CA ASP A 724 -0.83 -29.65 -18.77
C ASP A 724 0.10 -30.87 -18.85
N LYS A 725 -0.42 -31.97 -19.40
CA LYS A 725 0.30 -33.24 -19.54
C LYS A 725 1.45 -33.12 -20.53
N ASP A 726 1.34 -32.24 -21.52
CA ASP A 726 2.31 -32.01 -22.57
C ASP A 726 3.31 -30.89 -22.25
N CYS A 727 3.29 -30.38 -21.01
CA CYS A 727 4.17 -29.30 -20.58
C CYS A 727 5.64 -29.72 -20.69
N LEU A 728 6.41 -28.94 -21.46
CA LEU A 728 7.85 -29.17 -21.68
C LEU A 728 8.73 -28.79 -20.48
N VAL A 729 8.17 -28.20 -19.42
CA VAL A 729 8.90 -27.78 -18.22
C VAL A 729 8.73 -28.81 -17.09
N CYS A 730 7.49 -29.03 -16.64
CA CYS A 730 7.19 -29.93 -15.53
C CYS A 730 6.78 -31.34 -15.98
N GLY A 731 7.20 -31.73 -17.19
CA GLY A 731 6.99 -33.07 -17.74
C GLY A 731 8.19 -34.01 -17.50
N PRO A 732 8.06 -35.30 -17.86
CA PRO A 732 9.16 -36.27 -17.76
C PRO A 732 10.37 -35.92 -18.67
N GLY A 733 10.19 -34.99 -19.61
CA GLY A 733 11.22 -34.53 -20.54
C GLY A 733 10.99 -35.09 -21.94
N THR A 734 11.37 -34.30 -22.95
CA THR A 734 11.28 -34.71 -24.35
C THR A 734 12.31 -35.80 -24.63
N LEU A 735 11.85 -36.94 -25.16
CA LEU A 735 12.72 -38.04 -25.57
C LEU A 735 13.38 -37.69 -26.91
N LEU A 736 14.70 -37.75 -26.96
CA LEU A 736 15.52 -37.63 -28.16
C LEU A 736 16.28 -38.93 -28.36
N GLU A 737 16.06 -39.57 -29.49
CA GLU A 737 16.76 -40.79 -29.87
C GLU A 737 17.95 -40.45 -30.76
N LEU A 738 19.13 -40.96 -30.40
CA LEU A 738 20.36 -40.85 -31.16
C LEU A 738 20.63 -42.20 -31.86
N ASP A 739 20.63 -42.20 -33.19
CA ASP A 739 20.89 -43.41 -33.97
C ASP A 739 22.41 -43.66 -34.08
N THR A 740 22.91 -44.80 -33.56
CA THR A 740 24.36 -45.16 -33.69
C THR A 740 24.68 -45.99 -34.93
N LEU A 741 23.75 -46.15 -35.87
CA LEU A 741 23.96 -47.00 -37.04
C LEU A 741 24.71 -46.26 -38.14
N THR A 742 26.03 -46.26 -38.07
CA THR A 742 26.86 -46.43 -39.26
C THR A 742 28.11 -47.23 -38.90
N THR A 743 28.38 -48.25 -39.71
CA THR A 743 29.39 -49.30 -39.58
C THR A 743 30.79 -48.83 -39.12
N LEU A 744 31.52 -49.77 -38.48
CA LEU A 744 32.87 -49.72 -37.86
C LEU A 744 34.02 -48.99 -38.60
N LEU A 745 33.79 -48.33 -39.73
CA LEU A 745 34.79 -47.58 -40.50
C LEU A 745 34.61 -46.05 -40.46
N GLU A 746 33.53 -45.51 -39.86
CA GLU A 746 33.28 -44.05 -39.78
C GLU A 746 33.19 -43.51 -38.34
N ILE A 747 34.01 -44.04 -37.41
CA ILE A 747 34.11 -43.52 -36.03
C ILE A 747 34.53 -42.03 -35.99
N TYR A 748 35.07 -41.49 -37.09
CA TYR A 748 35.51 -40.10 -37.18
C TYR A 748 34.45 -39.09 -37.67
N ASN A 749 33.24 -39.52 -38.04
CA ASN A 749 32.19 -38.64 -38.59
C ASN A 749 30.79 -38.97 -38.02
N SER A 750 30.72 -39.32 -36.73
CA SER A 750 29.46 -39.73 -36.11
C SER A 750 28.43 -38.60 -36.09
N SER A 751 27.24 -38.89 -36.64
CA SER A 751 26.00 -38.12 -36.58
C SER A 751 25.42 -37.96 -35.15
N ALA A 752 26.19 -38.31 -34.12
CA ALA A 752 25.78 -38.35 -32.72
C ALA A 752 26.79 -37.65 -31.78
N ASN A 753 27.65 -36.77 -32.30
CA ASN A 753 28.49 -35.90 -31.47
C ASN A 753 27.69 -34.75 -30.85
N LEU A 754 28.26 -34.10 -29.83
CA LEU A 754 27.59 -33.02 -29.10
C LEU A 754 27.19 -31.84 -29.99
N GLN A 755 27.98 -31.53 -31.02
CA GLN A 755 27.66 -30.49 -32.01
C GLN A 755 26.37 -30.82 -32.79
N GLN A 756 26.22 -32.06 -33.24
CA GLN A 756 25.04 -32.51 -33.97
C GLN A 756 23.82 -32.60 -33.05
N PHE A 757 24.01 -33.01 -31.78
CA PHE A 757 22.96 -32.96 -30.76
C PHE A 757 22.44 -31.53 -30.57
N ILE A 758 23.32 -30.53 -30.43
CA ILE A 758 22.92 -29.12 -30.33
C ILE A 758 22.14 -28.66 -31.57
N LYS A 759 22.55 -29.07 -32.77
CA LYS A 759 21.82 -28.77 -34.00
C LYS A 759 20.42 -29.40 -34.03
N MET A 760 20.27 -30.63 -33.51
CA MET A 760 18.95 -31.24 -33.36
C MET A 760 18.03 -30.43 -32.45
N LEU A 761 18.56 -29.80 -31.40
CA LEU A 761 17.77 -28.94 -30.51
C LEU A 761 17.27 -27.68 -31.22
N GLU A 762 18.07 -27.12 -32.12
CA GLU A 762 17.71 -25.96 -32.95
C GLU A 762 16.60 -26.29 -33.95
N GLU A 763 16.63 -27.49 -34.54
CA GLU A 763 15.69 -27.93 -35.58
C GLU A 763 14.42 -28.62 -35.02
N HIS A 764 14.45 -29.06 -33.76
CA HIS A 764 13.34 -29.85 -33.19
C HIS A 764 12.05 -29.01 -33.05
N PRO A 765 10.90 -29.48 -33.59
CA PRO A 765 9.69 -28.68 -33.76
C PRO A 765 9.04 -28.19 -32.46
N ARG A 766 9.33 -28.86 -31.33
CA ARG A 766 8.84 -28.45 -30.00
C ARG A 766 9.87 -27.72 -29.14
N LEU A 767 11.17 -27.81 -29.46
CA LEU A 767 12.24 -27.26 -28.61
C LEU A 767 12.78 -25.95 -29.18
N LEU A 768 13.13 -25.92 -30.48
CA LEU A 768 13.63 -24.75 -31.21
C LEU A 768 14.64 -23.92 -30.39
N MET A 769 15.62 -24.59 -29.77
CA MET A 769 16.56 -23.98 -28.84
C MET A 769 17.87 -23.63 -29.54
N SER A 770 18.12 -22.32 -29.68
CA SER A 770 19.41 -21.78 -30.15
C SER A 770 20.35 -21.49 -28.98
N ARG A 771 21.66 -21.34 -29.24
CA ARG A 771 22.64 -20.95 -28.20
C ARG A 771 22.68 -21.91 -26.99
N ALA A 772 22.58 -23.21 -27.27
CA ALA A 772 22.45 -24.23 -26.24
C ALA A 772 23.77 -24.47 -25.47
N SER A 773 23.65 -24.58 -24.16
CA SER A 773 24.64 -25.11 -23.22
C SER A 773 24.06 -26.39 -22.60
N VAL A 774 24.86 -27.44 -22.54
CA VAL A 774 24.43 -28.80 -22.18
C VAL A 774 25.19 -29.26 -20.94
N THR A 775 24.45 -29.74 -19.95
CA THR A 775 24.99 -30.27 -18.70
C THR A 775 24.39 -31.64 -18.39
N HIS A 776 25.19 -32.50 -17.77
CA HIS A 776 24.79 -33.86 -17.39
C HIS A 776 25.49 -34.24 -16.08
N GLU A 777 24.73 -34.66 -15.07
CA GLU A 777 25.24 -35.04 -13.73
C GLU A 777 26.22 -34.00 -13.14
N GLY A 778 25.86 -32.72 -13.20
CA GLY A 778 26.71 -31.61 -12.73
C GLY A 778 27.95 -31.33 -13.58
N SER A 779 28.20 -32.11 -14.63
CA SER A 779 29.31 -31.90 -15.57
C SER A 779 28.87 -31.03 -16.75
N ASN A 780 29.64 -29.97 -17.01
CA ASN A 780 29.43 -29.07 -18.14
C ASN A 780 29.93 -29.71 -19.43
N LEU A 781 29.03 -30.33 -20.20
CA LEU A 781 29.37 -30.96 -21.47
C LEU A 781 29.75 -29.90 -22.51
N TYR A 782 28.96 -28.83 -22.60
CA TYR A 782 29.27 -27.65 -23.41
C TYR A 782 28.62 -26.40 -22.82
N MET A 783 29.37 -25.31 -22.72
CA MET A 783 28.90 -24.04 -22.16
C MET A 783 29.18 -22.91 -23.15
N GLN A 784 28.14 -22.24 -23.64
CA GLN A 784 28.33 -21.08 -24.52
C GLN A 784 28.61 -19.78 -23.75
N SER A 785 28.36 -19.78 -22.45
CA SER A 785 28.56 -18.65 -21.53
C SER A 785 28.81 -19.19 -20.12
N PRO A 786 29.57 -18.49 -19.27
CA PRO A 786 30.39 -17.31 -19.54
C PRO A 786 31.55 -17.58 -20.51
N GLU A 787 32.10 -16.54 -21.17
CA GLU A 787 33.13 -16.63 -22.23
C GLU A 787 34.38 -17.42 -21.85
N ILE A 788 34.65 -17.58 -20.55
CA ILE A 788 35.78 -18.36 -20.03
C ILE A 788 35.52 -19.87 -20.18
N LEU A 789 34.28 -20.34 -20.00
CA LEU A 789 33.93 -21.76 -20.06
C LEU A 789 33.74 -22.27 -21.49
N GLU A 790 33.44 -21.39 -22.44
CA GLU A 790 33.30 -21.77 -23.84
C GLU A 790 34.58 -22.39 -24.43
N PRO A 791 35.78 -21.76 -24.36
CA PRO A 791 36.99 -22.38 -24.89
C PRO A 791 37.40 -23.64 -24.11
N MET A 792 37.02 -23.74 -22.83
CA MET A 792 37.30 -24.92 -21.99
C MET A 792 36.43 -26.13 -22.36
N THR A 793 35.20 -25.90 -22.79
CA THR A 793 34.23 -26.96 -23.13
C THR A 793 34.06 -27.19 -24.62
N ARG A 794 34.53 -26.26 -25.47
CA ARG A 794 34.55 -26.37 -26.94
C ARG A 794 35.15 -27.68 -27.47
N PRO A 795 36.22 -28.26 -26.90
CA PRO A 795 36.76 -29.54 -27.37
C PRO A 795 35.73 -30.69 -27.34
N ASN A 796 34.75 -30.62 -26.45
CA ASN A 796 33.71 -31.65 -26.30
C ASN A 796 32.71 -31.67 -27.46
N LEU A 797 32.63 -30.61 -28.28
CA LEU A 797 31.68 -30.52 -29.41
C LEU A 797 31.87 -31.67 -30.42
N GLY A 798 33.11 -32.12 -30.62
CA GLY A 798 33.44 -33.25 -31.50
C GLY A 798 33.30 -34.63 -30.85
N VAL A 799 33.04 -34.70 -29.54
CA VAL A 799 32.99 -35.96 -28.79
C VAL A 799 31.61 -36.61 -28.95
N PRO A 800 31.52 -37.94 -29.17
CA PRO A 800 30.25 -38.66 -29.21
C PRO A 800 29.44 -38.49 -27.92
N MET A 801 28.13 -38.25 -28.03
CA MET A 801 27.23 -38.11 -26.88
C MET A 801 27.29 -39.33 -25.96
N PHE A 802 27.42 -40.54 -26.52
CA PHE A 802 27.53 -41.78 -25.72
C PHE A 802 28.73 -41.77 -24.75
N GLU A 803 29.86 -41.20 -25.16
CA GLU A 803 31.06 -41.07 -24.31
C GLU A 803 30.87 -40.00 -23.24
N LEU A 804 30.29 -38.85 -23.61
CA LEU A 804 29.98 -37.76 -22.69
C LEU A 804 28.92 -38.13 -21.64
N LEU A 805 28.05 -39.08 -21.96
CA LEU A 805 27.05 -39.68 -21.08
C LEU A 805 27.58 -40.90 -20.31
N LYS A 806 28.91 -41.07 -20.24
CA LYS A 806 29.59 -42.14 -19.49
C LYS A 806 29.13 -43.56 -19.88
N GLY A 807 28.73 -43.77 -21.12
CA GLY A 807 28.29 -45.08 -21.64
C GLY A 807 26.85 -45.47 -21.28
N GLY A 808 26.03 -44.56 -20.75
CA GLY A 808 24.62 -44.81 -20.49
C GLY A 808 23.79 -44.98 -21.78
N ALA A 809 22.99 -46.05 -21.85
CA ALA A 809 22.05 -46.27 -22.97
C ALA A 809 20.88 -45.26 -22.98
N CYS A 810 20.52 -44.75 -21.80
CA CYS A 810 19.55 -43.68 -21.61
C CYS A 810 20.06 -42.74 -20.51
N ALA A 811 20.01 -41.43 -20.74
CA ALA A 811 20.45 -40.43 -19.78
C ALA A 811 19.55 -39.20 -19.79
N THR A 812 19.48 -38.49 -18.66
CA THR A 812 18.83 -37.18 -18.59
C THR A 812 19.88 -36.08 -18.72
N VAL A 813 19.61 -35.12 -19.60
CA VAL A 813 20.48 -33.95 -19.82
C VAL A 813 19.68 -32.67 -19.61
N HIS A 814 20.37 -31.65 -19.08
CA HIS A 814 19.80 -30.32 -18.92
C HIS A 814 20.40 -29.39 -19.96
N VAL A 815 19.53 -28.72 -20.70
CA VAL A 815 19.90 -27.79 -21.76
C VAL A 815 19.43 -26.40 -21.39
N ALA A 816 20.36 -25.47 -21.25
CA ALA A 816 20.08 -24.04 -21.14
C ALA A 816 20.33 -23.36 -22.50
N GLY A 817 19.42 -22.52 -22.97
CA GLY A 817 19.60 -21.83 -24.25
C GLY A 817 18.51 -20.82 -24.53
N MET A 818 18.47 -20.29 -25.75
CA MET A 818 17.48 -19.32 -26.21
C MET A 818 16.40 -20.02 -27.06
N ALA A 819 15.20 -20.18 -26.50
CA ALA A 819 14.04 -20.70 -27.22
C ALA A 819 13.17 -19.55 -27.77
N GLU A 820 12.51 -19.78 -28.89
CA GLU A 820 11.56 -18.81 -29.45
C GLU A 820 10.17 -18.97 -28.84
N LYS A 821 9.66 -17.89 -28.24
CA LYS A 821 8.32 -17.85 -27.63
C LYS A 821 7.65 -16.54 -28.02
N ASN A 822 6.52 -16.63 -28.75
CA ASN A 822 5.76 -15.48 -29.26
C ASN A 822 6.61 -14.46 -30.05
N GLY A 823 7.55 -14.93 -30.88
CA GLY A 823 8.42 -14.09 -31.71
C GLY A 823 9.54 -13.36 -30.95
N LYS A 824 9.81 -13.74 -29.69
CA LYS A 824 10.99 -13.30 -28.91
C LYS A 824 11.84 -14.51 -28.52
N LYS A 825 13.17 -14.33 -28.54
CA LYS A 825 14.11 -15.31 -27.97
C LYS A 825 14.22 -15.11 -26.46
N VAL A 826 13.93 -16.15 -25.68
CA VAL A 826 13.92 -16.12 -24.22
C VAL A 826 14.84 -17.20 -23.67
N SER A 827 15.62 -16.88 -22.63
CA SER A 827 16.43 -17.86 -21.90
C SER A 827 15.51 -18.96 -21.36
N SER A 828 15.86 -20.22 -21.65
CA SER A 828 15.03 -21.38 -21.38
C SER A 828 15.91 -22.53 -20.91
N LEU A 829 15.48 -23.19 -19.84
CA LEU A 829 16.07 -24.43 -19.34
C LEU A 829 15.11 -25.58 -19.65
N ARG A 830 15.60 -26.63 -20.33
CA ARG A 830 14.84 -27.82 -20.70
C ARG A 830 15.52 -29.07 -20.15
N LYS A 831 14.69 -29.99 -19.66
CA LYS A 831 15.10 -31.35 -19.32
C LYS A 831 14.78 -32.28 -20.49
N LEU A 832 15.78 -33.00 -20.98
CA LEU A 832 15.66 -33.91 -22.12
C LEU A 832 16.09 -35.32 -21.70
N ARG A 833 15.37 -36.32 -22.23
CA ARG A 833 15.76 -37.73 -22.11
C ARG A 833 16.47 -38.12 -23.39
N VAL A 834 17.73 -38.52 -23.31
CA VAL A 834 18.52 -38.94 -24.47
C VAL A 834 18.66 -40.44 -24.44
N ALA A 835 18.20 -41.12 -25.50
CA ALA A 835 18.34 -42.56 -25.67
C ALA A 835 19.25 -42.87 -26.87
N VAL A 836 20.24 -43.75 -26.69
CA VAL A 836 21.20 -44.11 -27.72
C VAL A 836 20.79 -45.45 -28.35
N LYS A 837 20.27 -45.43 -29.58
CA LYS A 837 19.85 -46.65 -30.30
C LYS A 837 21.06 -47.46 -30.74
N GLY A 838 21.12 -48.73 -30.33
CA GLY A 838 22.16 -49.69 -30.77
C GLY A 838 22.97 -50.31 -29.63
N VAL A 839 22.87 -49.76 -28.43
CA VAL A 839 23.36 -50.38 -27.19
C VAL A 839 22.22 -51.23 -26.63
N LYS A 840 22.43 -52.55 -26.50
CA LYS A 840 21.43 -53.43 -25.87
C LYS A 840 21.32 -53.09 -24.39
N GLU A 841 20.45 -52.14 -24.07
CA GLU A 841 19.55 -52.14 -22.92
C GLU A 841 18.53 -50.99 -23.08
N ALA A 842 17.68 -51.11 -24.10
CA ALA A 842 16.45 -50.34 -24.22
C ALA A 842 15.30 -51.30 -24.54
N SER A 843 15.00 -52.19 -23.59
CA SER A 843 13.70 -52.89 -23.43
C SER A 843 13.77 -53.96 -22.33
N LYS A 844 13.94 -53.56 -21.08
CA LYS A 844 13.20 -54.20 -19.98
C LYS A 844 12.05 -53.29 -19.59
N MET A 845 11.20 -53.02 -20.56
CA MET A 845 9.86 -52.48 -20.35
C MET A 845 9.01 -52.82 -21.58
N ASP A 846 9.02 -54.10 -21.97
CA ASP A 846 7.82 -54.77 -22.45
C ASP A 846 8.02 -56.30 -22.56
N THR A 847 6.94 -57.04 -22.36
CA THR A 847 6.75 -58.51 -22.40
C THR A 847 7.11 -59.32 -21.14
N THR A 848 6.08 -59.76 -20.38
CA THR A 848 5.49 -61.12 -20.54
C THR A 848 4.15 -61.23 -19.83
N GLU A 849 3.15 -61.71 -20.56
CA GLU A 849 1.86 -62.24 -20.08
C GLU A 849 2.03 -63.53 -19.25
N SER A 850 0.94 -63.88 -18.55
CA SER A 850 0.55 -65.21 -18.02
C SER A 850 1.08 -65.65 -16.64
N SER A 851 0.33 -65.31 -15.58
CA SER A 851 -0.48 -66.26 -14.77
C SER A 851 -1.23 -65.53 -13.66
#